data_AF-A0A317WZ05-F1
#
_entry.id   AF-A0A317WZ05-F1
#
_cell.length_a   1.000
_cell.length_b   1.000
_cell.length_c   1.000
_cell.angle_alpha   90.00
_cell.angle_beta   90.00
_cell.angle_gamma   90.00
#
_symmetry.space_group_name_H-M   'P 1'
#
loop_
_entity.id
_entity.type
_entity.pdbx_description
1 polymer ?
#
loop_
_entity_poly.entity_id
_entity_poly.type
_entity_poly.pdbx_seq_one_letter_code
_entity_poly.pdbx_strand_id
1 'polypeptide(L)'
;MAIRDIVSNPSLLPVLGLSAETRDQCMSLLAALDPTVDLAADPQDRALAASKEQKQLFALLARLRGLNRDAILRVRETKQSTAEARQEIDRLHLQLQNLYYEQRHLTGEITACETYEHKYRSLPLIPLEEFLALHPEHQESDDHELMIAQINHEHSEREKLEQARQELLKRKQALIAENNKRKEDLASLDQDLERFIDVGVLLLSCGRTANSTRRPNPSRSSSKRSINIRSWAYLHALVMTAKNDDQTSAQTVSDTMTAPTPRLPPPEKPEAVRTRLKVIAAFWAVIIFLGFPIWWKTTSIYRASLPISDMIDWADGKTCRPVFPLEIRFETPSLPDTEAQHLLRTTQHTLDDLNEFSAHHLRLKLSSDDELTSPRAALHSDTTQLDVFYPPSQIPPPSASNSPLSAFIASELQSLFTEEKAIIAQVLSDHNVLGTNTHSPASPNNQAPSAMLNSLSPELIESMTRRLRRSLKYAETYHLAFSLFTPGSSPSSWDIQAAVHDYISPLLDAFSPISNFTVDTQVQLYATFSPTAPSPEYDETHSAWTLKKDDLSAFINAAEWPLSPSIGSGPTINFILYVPAPSQSPLLVKDSLATSWIIPQWGGVLHDLLTPTPYPPRRPLHPNPLPLRLQTLTRLRAASLLLSASSTMGSLARLTESLPSIPIPATVATSVSTTLTHLSSACAHLRHGQFQAALASARVAETEAERSFFEKSMVGQMYFPDEHKVAVYLPLLGPIGVP
;
A
#
# COMPACT_ATOMS: atom_id res chain seq x y z
N MET A 1 -22.93 24.10 -38.38
CA MET A 1 -23.79 24.88 -37.46
C MET A 1 -23.10 26.20 -37.17
N ALA A 2 -23.84 27.30 -37.23
CA ALA A 2 -23.38 28.55 -36.65
C ALA A 2 -23.45 28.45 -35.12
N ILE A 3 -22.64 29.21 -34.40
CA ILE A 3 -22.66 29.22 -32.92
C ILE A 3 -24.05 29.65 -32.39
N ARG A 4 -24.78 30.45 -33.19
CA ARG A 4 -26.18 30.85 -32.96
C ARG A 4 -27.16 29.65 -32.90
N ASP A 5 -26.83 28.52 -33.51
CA ASP A 5 -27.68 27.32 -33.53
C ASP A 5 -27.40 26.40 -32.31
N ILE A 6 -26.31 26.66 -31.57
CA ILE A 6 -25.81 25.82 -30.47
C ILE A 6 -26.18 26.43 -29.11
N VAL A 7 -26.13 27.76 -28.99
CA VAL A 7 -26.41 28.47 -27.73
C VAL A 7 -27.90 28.82 -27.62
N SER A 8 -28.67 27.92 -27.01
CA SER A 8 -30.13 28.06 -26.83
C SER A 8 -30.57 28.77 -25.55
N ASN A 9 -29.64 29.14 -24.66
CA ASN A 9 -29.98 29.79 -23.39
C ASN A 9 -30.40 31.27 -23.61
N PRO A 10 -31.61 31.69 -23.22
CA PRO A 10 -32.13 33.04 -23.49
C PRO A 10 -31.33 34.16 -22.82
N SER A 11 -30.56 33.88 -21.76
CA SER A 11 -29.68 34.86 -21.12
C SER A 11 -28.36 35.11 -21.86
N LEU A 12 -27.93 34.17 -22.72
CA LEU A 12 -26.68 34.26 -23.47
C LEU A 12 -26.87 34.77 -24.91
N LEU A 13 -28.08 34.65 -25.48
CA LEU A 13 -28.41 35.22 -26.79
C LEU A 13 -28.09 36.72 -26.91
N PRO A 14 -28.37 37.60 -25.91
CA PRO A 14 -27.99 39.01 -25.96
C PRO A 14 -26.47 39.23 -25.97
N VAL A 15 -25.71 38.44 -25.21
CA VAL A 15 -24.22 38.48 -25.21
C VAL A 15 -23.70 38.17 -26.60
N LEU A 16 -24.26 37.15 -27.24
CA LEU A 16 -23.81 36.64 -28.53
C LEU A 16 -24.19 37.55 -29.70
N GLY A 17 -25.39 38.16 -29.65
CA GLY A 17 -25.81 39.21 -30.57
C GLY A 17 -24.92 40.45 -30.47
N LEU A 18 -24.72 40.97 -29.26
CA LEU A 18 -23.91 42.16 -29.01
C LEU A 18 -22.41 41.94 -29.30
N SER A 19 -21.89 40.72 -29.09
CA SER A 19 -20.52 40.36 -29.49
C SER A 19 -20.33 40.40 -31.01
N ALA A 20 -21.33 39.95 -31.79
CA ALA A 20 -21.29 40.05 -33.24
C ALA A 20 -21.36 41.51 -33.71
N GLU A 21 -22.28 42.31 -33.14
CA GLU A 21 -22.39 43.75 -33.41
C GLU A 21 -21.08 44.51 -33.07
N THR A 22 -20.46 44.18 -31.92
CA THR A 22 -19.16 44.75 -31.51
C THR A 22 -18.04 44.39 -32.47
N ARG A 23 -17.99 43.14 -32.95
CA ARG A 23 -17.01 42.68 -33.94
C ARG A 23 -17.18 43.39 -35.28
N ASP A 24 -18.42 43.51 -35.75
CA ASP A 24 -18.71 44.13 -37.03
C ASP A 24 -18.40 45.65 -36.96
N GLN A 25 -18.61 46.28 -35.81
CA GLN A 25 -18.16 47.66 -35.52
C GLN A 25 -16.62 47.79 -35.46
N CYS A 26 -15.90 46.82 -34.91
CA CYS A 26 -14.42 46.79 -34.98
C CYS A 26 -13.92 46.72 -36.43
N MET A 27 -14.56 45.92 -37.28
CA MET A 27 -14.20 45.83 -38.70
C MET A 27 -14.45 47.15 -39.43
N SER A 28 -15.55 47.85 -39.13
CA SER A 28 -15.83 49.19 -39.67
C SER A 28 -14.78 50.23 -39.23
N LEU A 29 -14.35 50.21 -37.96
CA LEU A 29 -13.28 51.09 -37.47
C LEU A 29 -11.92 50.78 -38.13
N LEU A 30 -11.59 49.50 -38.35
CA LEU A 30 -10.38 49.10 -39.06
C LEU A 30 -10.40 49.56 -40.52
N ALA A 31 -11.54 49.43 -41.21
CA ALA A 31 -11.70 49.93 -42.59
C ALA A 31 -11.59 51.46 -42.67
N ALA A 32 -12.12 52.19 -41.68
CA ALA A 32 -11.99 53.65 -41.60
C ALA A 32 -10.56 54.14 -41.27
N LEU A 33 -9.70 53.25 -40.76
CA LEU A 33 -8.28 53.50 -40.47
C LEU A 33 -7.34 52.96 -41.56
N ASP A 34 -7.87 52.29 -42.58
CA ASP A 34 -7.06 51.71 -43.66
C ASP A 34 -6.49 52.82 -44.56
N PRO A 35 -5.16 53.00 -44.65
CA PRO A 35 -4.54 54.05 -45.45
C PRO A 35 -4.67 53.83 -46.97
N THR A 36 -5.10 52.65 -47.41
CA THR A 36 -5.13 52.28 -48.83
C THR A 36 -6.42 52.65 -49.57
N VAL A 37 -7.51 52.90 -48.83
CA VAL A 37 -8.87 52.92 -49.40
C VAL A 37 -9.26 54.27 -50.02
N ASP A 38 -8.69 55.40 -49.57
CA ASP A 38 -8.99 56.70 -50.17
C ASP A 38 -7.83 57.72 -50.06
N LEU A 39 -7.32 58.18 -51.20
CA LEU A 39 -6.31 59.25 -51.27
C LEU A 39 -6.93 60.66 -51.35
N ALA A 40 -8.25 60.77 -51.48
CA ALA A 40 -8.94 62.03 -51.79
C ALA A 40 -9.57 62.78 -50.59
N ALA A 41 -9.76 62.13 -49.44
CA ALA A 41 -10.42 62.73 -48.27
C ALA A 41 -9.46 63.53 -47.37
N ASP A 42 -9.92 64.69 -46.86
CA ASP A 42 -9.17 65.55 -45.93
C ASP A 42 -8.75 64.77 -44.66
N PRO A 43 -7.48 64.84 -44.20
CA PRO A 43 -7.04 64.20 -42.96
C PRO A 43 -7.91 64.52 -41.73
N GLN A 44 -8.48 65.73 -41.67
CA GLN A 44 -9.33 66.19 -40.57
C GLN A 44 -10.65 65.37 -40.51
N ASP A 45 -11.27 65.12 -41.65
CA ASP A 45 -12.53 64.39 -41.75
C ASP A 45 -12.37 62.89 -41.44
N ARG A 46 -11.23 62.29 -41.84
CA ARG A 46 -10.89 60.89 -41.47
C ARG A 46 -10.76 60.72 -39.96
N ALA A 47 -10.07 61.64 -39.29
CA ALA A 47 -9.93 61.61 -37.84
C ALA A 47 -11.28 61.77 -37.12
N LEU A 48 -12.18 62.59 -37.67
CA LEU A 48 -13.52 62.81 -37.13
C LEU A 48 -14.43 61.58 -37.34
N ALA A 49 -14.35 60.93 -38.51
CA ALA A 49 -15.02 59.66 -38.78
C ALA A 49 -14.54 58.54 -37.86
N ALA A 50 -13.23 58.32 -37.75
CA ALA A 50 -12.65 57.33 -36.85
C ALA A 50 -13.04 57.57 -35.38
N SER A 51 -13.06 58.82 -34.91
CA SER A 51 -13.52 59.17 -33.55
C SER A 51 -15.00 58.84 -33.31
N LYS A 52 -15.85 58.93 -34.34
CA LYS A 52 -17.27 58.58 -34.25
C LYS A 52 -17.46 57.06 -34.11
N GLU A 53 -16.81 56.29 -34.98
CA GLU A 53 -16.85 54.81 -34.94
C GLU A 53 -16.25 54.27 -33.63
N GLN A 54 -15.18 54.90 -33.13
CA GLN A 54 -14.55 54.55 -31.85
C GLN A 54 -15.48 54.79 -30.64
N LYS A 55 -16.25 55.89 -30.63
CA LYS A 55 -17.23 56.16 -29.56
C LYS A 55 -18.36 55.13 -29.53
N GLN A 56 -18.83 54.72 -30.71
CA GLN A 56 -19.83 53.64 -30.83
C GLN A 56 -19.27 52.30 -30.34
N LEU A 57 -18.03 51.96 -30.72
CA LEU A 57 -17.35 50.77 -30.23
C LEU A 57 -17.20 50.76 -28.70
N PHE A 58 -16.81 51.87 -28.08
CA PHE A 58 -16.72 51.95 -26.61
C PHE A 58 -18.08 51.78 -25.91
N ALA A 59 -19.18 52.29 -26.49
CA ALA A 59 -20.52 52.08 -25.95
C ALA A 59 -20.94 50.60 -26.02
N LEU A 60 -20.68 49.92 -27.14
CA LEU A 60 -20.92 48.48 -27.31
C LEU A 60 -20.08 47.65 -26.33
N LEU A 61 -18.79 47.94 -26.18
CA LEU A 61 -17.89 47.28 -25.22
C LEU A 61 -18.32 47.47 -23.76
N ALA A 62 -18.81 48.65 -23.38
CA ALA A 62 -19.34 48.89 -22.04
C ALA A 62 -20.57 48.02 -21.75
N ARG A 63 -21.51 47.94 -22.71
CA ARG A 63 -22.70 47.10 -22.61
C ARG A 63 -22.37 45.60 -22.62
N LEU A 64 -21.38 45.18 -23.41
CA LEU A 64 -20.90 43.80 -23.47
C LEU A 64 -20.23 43.35 -22.16
N ARG A 65 -19.43 44.23 -21.53
CA ARG A 65 -18.87 44.00 -20.19
C ARG A 65 -19.97 43.85 -19.13
N GLY A 66 -21.04 44.63 -19.22
CA GLY A 66 -22.23 44.48 -18.36
C GLY A 66 -22.88 43.10 -18.51
N LEU A 67 -23.23 42.70 -19.73
CA LEU A 67 -23.83 41.39 -19.99
C LEU A 67 -22.91 40.21 -19.61
N ASN A 68 -21.60 40.35 -19.78
CA ASN A 68 -20.63 39.33 -19.35
C ASN A 68 -20.59 39.20 -17.81
N ARG A 69 -20.64 40.32 -17.08
CA ARG A 69 -20.76 40.31 -15.61
C ARG A 69 -22.03 39.59 -15.16
N ASP A 70 -23.17 39.89 -15.80
CA ASP A 70 -24.45 39.26 -15.48
C ASP A 70 -24.44 37.74 -15.77
N ALA A 71 -23.75 37.32 -16.83
CA ALA A 71 -23.57 35.89 -17.14
C ALA A 71 -22.70 35.18 -16.08
N ILE A 72 -21.56 35.78 -15.69
CA ILE A 72 -20.66 35.24 -14.65
C ILE A 72 -21.39 35.11 -13.30
N LEU A 73 -22.19 36.12 -12.91
CA LEU A 73 -22.96 36.08 -11.67
C LEU A 73 -23.99 34.94 -11.67
N ARG A 74 -24.74 34.75 -12.76
CA ARG A 74 -25.69 33.61 -12.89
C ARG A 74 -25.00 32.25 -12.87
N VAL A 75 -23.78 32.14 -13.44
CA VAL A 75 -22.99 30.90 -13.36
C VAL A 75 -22.59 30.60 -11.91
N ARG A 76 -22.21 31.61 -11.12
CA ARG A 76 -21.92 31.44 -9.68
C ARG A 76 -23.17 31.02 -8.90
N GLU A 77 -24.30 31.69 -9.11
CA GLU A 77 -25.59 31.36 -8.49
C GLU A 77 -26.03 29.92 -8.81
N THR A 78 -25.91 29.50 -10.08
CA THR A 78 -26.20 28.12 -10.50
C THR A 78 -25.25 27.11 -9.86
N LYS A 79 -23.94 27.43 -9.79
CA LYS A 79 -22.94 26.58 -9.12
C LYS A 79 -23.23 26.42 -7.63
N GLN A 80 -23.63 27.50 -6.95
CA GLN A 80 -24.01 27.46 -5.54
C GLN A 80 -25.26 26.58 -5.33
N SER A 81 -26.35 26.84 -6.04
CA SER A 81 -27.60 26.08 -5.90
C SER A 81 -27.41 24.58 -6.19
N THR A 82 -26.60 24.22 -7.20
CA THR A 82 -26.27 22.81 -7.48
C THR A 82 -25.36 22.17 -6.44
N ALA A 83 -24.47 22.93 -5.79
CA ALA A 83 -23.65 22.44 -4.69
C ALA A 83 -24.47 22.20 -3.42
N GLU A 84 -25.40 23.11 -3.08
CA GLU A 84 -26.33 22.98 -1.95
C GLU A 84 -27.23 21.73 -2.11
N ALA A 85 -27.85 21.56 -3.29
CA ALA A 85 -28.67 20.40 -3.60
C ALA A 85 -27.86 19.08 -3.56
N ARG A 86 -26.61 19.10 -4.03
CA ARG A 86 -25.71 17.94 -3.93
C ARG A 86 -25.38 17.59 -2.47
N GLN A 87 -25.08 18.59 -1.64
CA GLN A 87 -24.76 18.38 -0.23
C GLN A 87 -25.94 17.76 0.54
N GLU A 88 -27.17 18.12 0.19
CA GLU A 88 -28.36 17.47 0.75
C GLU A 88 -28.48 15.99 0.31
N ILE A 89 -28.25 15.69 -0.97
CA ILE A 89 -28.23 14.31 -1.48
C ILE A 89 -27.14 13.48 -0.78
N ASP A 90 -25.92 14.01 -0.65
CA ASP A 90 -24.80 13.34 0.01
C ASP A 90 -25.12 13.07 1.51
N ARG A 91 -25.80 14.01 2.20
CA ARG A 91 -26.30 13.83 3.58
C ARG A 91 -27.35 12.71 3.68
N LEU A 92 -28.32 12.68 2.77
CA LEU A 92 -29.37 11.65 2.75
C LEU A 92 -28.79 10.27 2.39
N HIS A 93 -27.80 10.22 1.50
CA HIS A 93 -27.11 8.98 1.14
C HIS A 93 -26.35 8.39 2.33
N LEU A 94 -25.67 9.22 3.13
CA LEU A 94 -25.01 8.77 4.37
C LEU A 94 -26.01 8.21 5.39
N GLN A 95 -27.18 8.85 5.55
CA GLN A 95 -28.24 8.33 6.43
C GLN A 95 -28.76 6.96 5.95
N LEU A 96 -28.96 6.79 4.63
CA LEU A 96 -29.36 5.51 4.04
C LEU A 96 -28.28 4.42 4.23
N GLN A 97 -27.00 4.77 4.09
CA GLN A 97 -25.89 3.84 4.30
C GLN A 97 -25.81 3.35 5.75
N ASN A 98 -26.06 4.23 6.73
CA ASN A 98 -26.13 3.86 8.15
C ASN A 98 -27.28 2.87 8.41
N LEU A 99 -28.45 3.09 7.82
CA LEU A 99 -29.60 2.17 7.96
C LEU A 99 -29.32 0.79 7.32
N TYR A 100 -28.64 0.74 6.17
CA TYR A 100 -28.21 -0.54 5.58
C TYR A 100 -27.18 -1.27 6.44
N TYR A 101 -26.27 -0.54 7.11
CA TYR A 101 -25.34 -1.13 8.06
C TYR A 101 -26.08 -1.73 9.26
N GLU A 102 -27.00 -0.98 9.88
CA GLU A 102 -27.83 -1.43 11.00
C GLU A 102 -28.67 -2.66 10.63
N GLN A 103 -29.36 -2.63 9.48
CA GLN A 103 -30.10 -3.77 8.95
C GLN A 103 -29.21 -5.01 8.81
N ARG A 104 -28.01 -4.86 8.23
CA ARG A 104 -27.09 -5.98 8.00
C ARG A 104 -26.51 -6.53 9.30
N HIS A 105 -26.22 -5.65 10.27
CA HIS A 105 -25.75 -6.04 11.59
C HIS A 105 -26.82 -6.85 12.34
N LEU A 106 -28.06 -6.34 12.43
CA LEU A 106 -29.17 -7.04 13.06
C LEU A 106 -29.49 -8.37 12.37
N THR A 107 -29.45 -8.41 11.03
CA THR A 107 -29.62 -9.67 10.29
C THR A 107 -28.53 -10.68 10.65
N GLY A 108 -27.28 -10.24 10.79
CA GLY A 108 -26.16 -11.09 11.23
C GLY A 108 -26.33 -11.60 12.67
N GLU A 109 -26.80 -10.77 13.59
CA GLU A 109 -27.08 -11.18 14.98
C GLU A 109 -28.25 -12.18 15.07
N ILE A 110 -29.31 -11.98 14.26
CA ILE A 110 -30.41 -12.94 14.14
C ILE A 110 -29.87 -14.28 13.61
N THR A 111 -29.09 -14.27 12.52
CA THR A 111 -28.49 -15.51 11.98
C THR A 111 -27.57 -16.19 12.98
N ALA A 112 -26.78 -15.44 13.76
CA ALA A 112 -25.91 -16.00 14.80
C ALA A 112 -26.71 -16.65 15.94
N CYS A 113 -27.85 -16.06 16.32
CA CYS A 113 -28.78 -16.66 17.28
C CYS A 113 -29.46 -17.92 16.73
N GLU A 114 -29.92 -17.90 15.47
CA GLU A 114 -30.60 -19.01 14.82
C GLU A 114 -29.68 -20.21 14.54
N THR A 115 -28.40 -19.95 14.25
CA THR A 115 -27.39 -20.99 13.98
C THR A 115 -26.69 -21.52 15.24
N TYR A 116 -27.06 -21.04 16.43
CA TYR A 116 -26.45 -21.49 17.68
C TYR A 116 -26.73 -22.99 17.94
N GLU A 117 -25.67 -23.80 17.88
CA GLU A 117 -25.80 -25.25 18.06
C GLU A 117 -26.00 -25.62 19.53
N HIS A 118 -27.26 -25.86 19.91
CA HIS A 118 -27.58 -26.33 21.25
C HIS A 118 -27.13 -27.78 21.46
N LYS A 119 -26.19 -27.99 22.38
CA LYS A 119 -25.60 -29.30 22.72
C LYS A 119 -26.60 -30.43 22.99
N TYR A 120 -27.82 -30.13 23.47
CA TYR A 120 -28.83 -31.16 23.71
C TYR A 120 -29.27 -31.89 22.42
N ARG A 121 -29.18 -31.25 21.24
CA ARG A 121 -29.55 -31.86 19.95
C ARG A 121 -28.60 -32.97 19.50
N SER A 122 -27.42 -33.09 20.09
CA SER A 122 -26.45 -34.15 19.81
C SER A 122 -26.39 -35.25 20.90
N LEU A 123 -27.21 -35.15 21.95
CA LEU A 123 -27.32 -36.24 22.93
C LEU A 123 -28.09 -37.42 22.31
N PRO A 124 -27.53 -38.64 22.33
CA PRO A 124 -28.33 -39.83 22.04
C PRO A 124 -29.30 -40.03 23.20
N LEU A 125 -30.59 -39.81 22.94
CA LEU A 125 -31.73 -40.02 23.82
C LEU A 125 -32.51 -41.25 23.34
N ILE A 126 -33.25 -41.90 24.24
CA ILE A 126 -34.19 -42.96 23.85
C ILE A 126 -35.32 -42.39 22.97
N PRO A 127 -35.90 -43.19 22.04
CA PRO A 127 -37.00 -42.74 21.19
C PRO A 127 -38.21 -42.25 22.00
N LEU A 128 -38.89 -41.22 21.49
CA LEU A 128 -40.05 -40.59 22.14
C LEU A 128 -41.14 -41.59 22.55
N GLU A 129 -41.42 -42.56 21.69
CA GLU A 129 -42.43 -43.61 21.92
C GLU A 129 -42.07 -44.51 23.12
N GLU A 130 -40.77 -44.81 23.30
CA GLU A 130 -40.26 -45.64 24.39
C GLU A 130 -40.21 -44.85 25.71
N PHE A 131 -39.84 -43.57 25.66
CA PHE A 131 -39.90 -42.68 26.83
C PHE A 131 -41.33 -42.51 27.36
N LEU A 132 -42.31 -42.25 26.49
CA LEU A 132 -43.71 -42.08 26.89
C LEU A 132 -44.36 -43.38 27.38
N ALA A 133 -43.89 -44.54 26.92
CA ALA A 133 -44.30 -45.84 27.48
C ALA A 133 -43.78 -46.07 28.91
N LEU A 134 -42.63 -45.49 29.26
CA LEU A 134 -42.03 -45.57 30.60
C LEU A 134 -42.56 -44.48 31.55
N HIS A 135 -42.82 -43.27 31.05
CA HIS A 135 -43.26 -42.10 31.81
C HIS A 135 -44.53 -41.47 31.20
N PRO A 136 -45.70 -42.14 31.31
CA PRO A 136 -46.96 -41.68 30.69
C PRO A 136 -47.49 -40.36 31.26
N GLU A 137 -47.00 -39.94 32.43
CA GLU A 137 -47.31 -38.66 33.07
C GLU A 137 -46.87 -37.42 32.27
N HIS A 138 -45.96 -37.58 31.29
CA HIS A 138 -45.50 -36.50 30.41
C HIS A 138 -46.23 -36.43 29.05
N GLN A 139 -47.28 -37.22 28.84
CA GLN A 139 -47.97 -37.33 27.55
C GLN A 139 -48.73 -36.06 27.12
N GLU A 140 -49.06 -35.16 28.05
CA GLU A 140 -49.71 -33.86 27.79
C GLU A 140 -48.77 -32.64 28.07
N SER A 141 -47.47 -32.87 28.31
CA SER A 141 -46.49 -31.81 28.53
C SER A 141 -46.09 -31.08 27.24
N ASP A 142 -45.62 -29.83 27.35
CA ASP A 142 -45.08 -29.08 26.21
C ASP A 142 -43.78 -29.71 25.67
N ASP A 143 -43.49 -29.54 24.38
CA ASP A 143 -42.32 -30.13 23.70
C ASP A 143 -40.99 -29.79 24.40
N HIS A 144 -40.89 -28.58 24.97
CA HIS A 144 -39.71 -28.15 25.71
C HIS A 144 -39.58 -28.85 27.07
N GLU A 145 -40.69 -28.98 27.81
CA GLU A 145 -40.73 -29.66 29.11
C GLU A 145 -40.47 -31.15 28.96
N LEU A 146 -41.03 -31.77 27.91
CA LEU A 146 -40.84 -33.17 27.56
C LEU A 146 -39.37 -33.46 27.23
N MET A 147 -38.70 -32.59 26.46
CA MET A 147 -37.26 -32.68 26.17
C MET A 147 -36.41 -32.59 27.46
N ILE A 148 -36.78 -31.72 28.41
CA ILE A 148 -36.10 -31.63 29.72
C ILE A 148 -36.30 -32.92 30.52
N ALA A 149 -37.52 -33.47 30.55
CA ALA A 149 -37.83 -34.72 31.24
C ALA A 149 -37.02 -35.91 30.67
N GLN A 150 -36.92 -36.01 29.33
CA GLN A 150 -36.10 -37.01 28.65
C GLN A 150 -34.62 -36.93 29.03
N ILE A 151 -34.03 -35.72 29.01
CA ILE A 151 -32.63 -35.49 29.36
C ILE A 151 -32.36 -35.86 30.82
N ASN A 152 -33.26 -35.51 31.74
CA ASN A 152 -33.14 -35.85 33.15
C ASN A 152 -33.25 -37.36 33.41
N HIS A 153 -34.14 -38.05 32.70
CA HIS A 153 -34.24 -39.51 32.77
C HIS A 153 -32.96 -40.19 32.28
N GLU A 154 -32.47 -39.83 31.08
CA GLU A 154 -31.23 -40.35 30.50
C GLU A 154 -30.02 -40.08 31.41
N HIS A 155 -29.94 -38.90 32.03
CA HIS A 155 -28.93 -38.58 33.04
C HIS A 155 -29.00 -39.57 34.23
N SER A 156 -30.19 -39.79 34.78
CA SER A 156 -30.39 -40.69 35.93
C SER A 156 -30.03 -42.14 35.62
N GLU A 157 -30.32 -42.64 34.42
CA GLU A 157 -29.94 -43.99 33.99
C GLU A 157 -28.44 -44.11 33.76
N ARG A 158 -27.80 -43.13 33.11
CA ARG A 158 -26.33 -43.12 32.96
C ARG A 158 -25.60 -43.06 34.29
N GLU A 159 -26.14 -42.34 35.27
CA GLU A 159 -25.58 -42.29 36.62
C GLU A 159 -25.65 -43.67 37.30
N LYS A 160 -26.80 -44.35 37.24
CA LYS A 160 -26.95 -45.73 37.75
C LYS A 160 -25.99 -46.71 37.05
N LEU A 161 -25.85 -46.61 35.72
CA LEU A 161 -24.95 -47.46 34.94
C LEU A 161 -23.47 -47.24 35.31
N GLU A 162 -23.03 -46.00 35.53
CA GLU A 162 -21.66 -45.73 35.96
C GLU A 162 -21.43 -46.17 37.41
N GLN A 163 -22.41 -46.03 38.31
CA GLN A 163 -22.33 -46.60 39.66
C GLN A 163 -22.18 -48.13 39.63
N ALA A 164 -23.03 -48.84 38.87
CA ALA A 164 -22.94 -50.30 38.70
C ALA A 164 -21.60 -50.72 38.08
N ARG A 165 -21.10 -49.96 37.09
CA ARG A 165 -19.77 -50.16 36.48
C ARG A 165 -18.64 -50.00 37.51
N GLN A 166 -18.72 -49.03 38.41
CA GLN A 166 -17.74 -48.85 39.49
C GLN A 166 -17.77 -49.99 40.50
N GLU A 167 -18.95 -50.50 40.86
CA GLU A 167 -19.09 -51.67 41.74
C GLU A 167 -18.51 -52.94 41.09
N LEU A 168 -18.82 -53.19 39.82
CA LEU A 168 -18.25 -54.29 39.05
C LEU A 168 -16.73 -54.19 38.91
N LEU A 169 -16.18 -52.97 38.74
CA LEU A 169 -14.74 -52.74 38.73
C LEU A 169 -14.09 -53.06 40.10
N LYS A 170 -14.69 -52.63 41.22
CA LYS A 170 -14.24 -52.99 42.57
C LYS A 170 -14.27 -54.51 42.77
N ARG A 171 -15.35 -55.18 42.34
CA ARG A 171 -15.49 -56.65 42.43
C ARG A 171 -14.47 -57.40 41.56
N LYS A 172 -14.19 -56.89 40.35
CA LYS A 172 -13.12 -57.40 39.47
C LYS A 172 -11.74 -57.28 40.14
N GLN A 173 -11.43 -56.13 40.75
CA GLN A 173 -10.16 -55.94 41.47
C GLN A 173 -10.03 -56.89 42.68
N ALA A 174 -11.10 -57.07 43.46
CA ALA A 174 -11.12 -58.01 44.57
C ALA A 174 -10.86 -59.46 44.12
N LEU A 175 -11.50 -59.90 43.04
CA LEU A 175 -11.29 -61.24 42.47
C LEU A 175 -9.88 -61.43 41.91
N ILE A 176 -9.27 -60.41 41.32
CA ILE A 176 -7.87 -60.46 40.87
C ILE A 176 -6.93 -60.61 42.08
N ALA A 177 -7.16 -59.86 43.16
CA ALA A 177 -6.38 -59.98 44.39
C ALA A 177 -6.53 -61.37 45.04
N GLU A 178 -7.75 -61.92 45.09
CA GLU A 178 -7.99 -63.27 45.59
C GLU A 178 -7.31 -64.35 44.72
N ASN A 179 -7.35 -64.22 43.39
CA ASN A 179 -6.72 -65.17 42.48
C ASN A 179 -5.18 -65.14 42.62
N ASN A 180 -4.59 -63.96 42.74
CA ASN A 180 -3.16 -63.80 43.04
C ASN A 180 -2.79 -64.43 44.39
N LYS A 181 -3.59 -64.19 45.44
CA LYS A 181 -3.36 -64.83 46.74
C LYS A 181 -3.41 -66.36 46.65
N ARG A 182 -4.45 -66.93 46.01
CA ARG A 182 -4.55 -68.39 45.82
C ARG A 182 -3.37 -68.95 45.01
N LYS A 183 -2.80 -68.16 44.09
CA LYS A 183 -1.59 -68.53 43.33
C LYS A 183 -0.33 -68.52 44.20
N GLU A 184 -0.21 -67.58 45.13
CA GLU A 184 0.85 -67.57 46.16
C GLU A 184 0.69 -68.75 47.14
N ASP A 185 -0.53 -69.00 47.61
CA ASP A 185 -0.87 -70.15 48.47
C ASP A 185 -0.49 -71.48 47.76
N LEU A 186 -0.84 -71.65 46.47
CA LEU A 186 -0.43 -72.81 45.66
C LEU A 186 1.09 -72.95 45.55
N ALA A 187 1.81 -71.85 45.30
CA ALA A 187 3.28 -71.86 45.21
C ALA A 187 3.95 -72.23 46.56
N SER A 188 3.35 -71.85 47.68
CA SER A 188 3.82 -72.29 49.01
C SER A 188 3.54 -73.77 49.27
N LEU A 189 2.42 -74.30 48.77
CA LEU A 189 2.09 -75.73 48.85
C LEU A 189 3.08 -76.59 48.04
N ASP A 190 3.45 -76.15 46.83
CA ASP A 190 4.49 -76.80 46.03
C ASP A 190 5.84 -76.80 46.78
N GLN A 191 6.21 -75.69 47.42
CA GLN A 191 7.45 -75.60 48.21
C GLN A 191 7.45 -76.49 49.46
N ASP A 192 6.31 -76.65 50.13
CA ASP A 192 6.19 -77.61 51.24
C ASP A 192 6.13 -79.07 50.76
N LEU A 193 5.65 -79.33 49.54
CA LEU A 193 5.74 -80.64 48.90
C LEU A 193 7.19 -81.01 48.57
N GLU A 194 7.98 -80.08 48.03
CA GLU A 194 9.44 -80.26 47.83
C GLU A 194 10.14 -80.59 49.15
N ARG A 195 9.85 -79.85 50.23
CA ARG A 195 10.38 -80.15 51.57
C ARG A 195 9.98 -81.53 52.09
N PHE A 196 8.75 -81.97 51.83
CA PHE A 196 8.30 -83.32 52.20
C PHE A 196 9.06 -84.41 51.44
N ILE A 197 9.36 -84.18 50.16
CA ILE A 197 10.19 -85.07 49.34
C ILE A 197 11.62 -85.15 49.90
N ASP A 198 12.24 -84.02 50.24
CA ASP A 198 13.57 -83.96 50.85
C ASP A 198 13.64 -84.69 52.20
N VAL A 199 12.63 -84.54 53.06
CA VAL A 199 12.52 -85.28 54.34
C VAL A 199 12.33 -86.79 54.09
N GLY A 200 11.58 -87.17 53.05
CA GLY A 200 11.43 -88.57 52.62
C GLY A 200 12.77 -89.21 52.17
N VAL A 201 13.61 -88.45 51.47
CA VAL A 201 14.95 -88.88 51.05
C VAL A 201 15.91 -89.03 52.25
N LEU A 202 15.80 -88.15 53.25
CA LEU A 202 16.59 -88.23 54.49
C LEU A 202 16.25 -89.47 55.34
N LEU A 203 14.98 -89.87 55.42
CA LEU A 203 14.57 -91.08 56.16
C LEU A 203 15.05 -92.40 55.53
N LEU A 204 15.26 -92.43 54.20
CA LEU A 204 15.84 -93.59 53.50
C LEU A 204 17.37 -93.70 53.63
N SER A 205 18.03 -92.71 54.24
CA SER A 205 19.50 -92.60 54.28
C SER A 205 20.15 -93.12 55.56
N CYS A 206 19.38 -93.47 56.59
CA CYS A 206 19.92 -94.03 57.85
C CYS A 206 20.10 -95.56 57.77
N GLY A 207 20.99 -96.02 56.88
CA GLY A 207 21.19 -97.46 56.65
C GLY A 207 22.45 -97.82 55.86
N ARG A 208 23.49 -98.24 56.60
CA ARG A 208 24.75 -98.89 56.15
C ARG A 208 25.90 -97.98 55.72
N THR A 209 26.98 -98.11 56.49
CA THR A 209 28.33 -97.64 56.22
C THR A 209 29.07 -98.54 55.22
N ALA A 210 30.01 -97.92 54.50
CA ALA A 210 31.23 -98.50 53.90
C ALA A 210 31.13 -99.76 53.00
N ASN A 211 31.50 -99.61 51.71
CA ASN A 211 32.85 -100.02 51.27
C ASN A 211 33.28 -99.54 49.86
N SER A 212 34.61 -99.56 49.64
CA SER A 212 35.32 -99.69 48.35
C SER A 212 35.24 -98.60 47.27
N THR A 213 36.18 -97.66 47.35
CA THR A 213 37.11 -97.22 46.28
C THR A 213 36.92 -97.72 44.83
N ARG A 214 36.98 -96.80 43.83
CA ARG A 214 38.21 -96.51 43.03
C ARG A 214 38.04 -95.50 41.87
N ARG A 215 38.96 -94.52 41.88
CA ARG A 215 39.64 -93.83 40.75
C ARG A 215 38.86 -92.82 39.85
N PRO A 216 39.55 -91.81 39.26
CA PRO A 216 38.96 -90.70 38.51
C PRO A 216 39.25 -90.76 36.99
N ASN A 217 39.00 -89.64 36.28
CA ASN A 217 39.20 -89.35 34.85
C ASN A 217 38.11 -89.88 33.88
N PRO A 218 37.96 -89.30 32.66
CA PRO A 218 37.89 -87.84 32.39
C PRO A 218 36.90 -87.46 31.25
N SER A 219 36.70 -86.15 31.06
CA SER A 219 36.44 -85.50 29.76
C SER A 219 35.10 -85.73 29.02
N ARG A 220 34.83 -84.78 28.10
CA ARG A 220 33.88 -84.81 26.97
C ARG A 220 32.37 -84.86 27.30
N SER A 221 31.50 -84.35 26.43
CA SER A 221 31.64 -83.29 25.42
C SER A 221 30.27 -82.90 24.88
N SER A 222 30.20 -81.73 24.23
CA SER A 222 29.51 -81.45 22.96
C SER A 222 28.82 -82.65 22.25
N SER A 223 27.74 -82.49 21.49
CA SER A 223 27.52 -81.36 20.57
C SER A 223 26.16 -81.43 19.89
N LYS A 224 25.54 -80.25 19.71
CA LYS A 224 24.91 -79.76 18.46
C LYS A 224 23.79 -80.56 17.75
N ARG A 225 22.86 -79.72 17.25
CA ARG A 225 22.00 -79.84 16.06
C ARG A 225 20.72 -80.69 16.18
N SER A 226 19.62 -80.33 15.51
CA SER A 226 19.09 -79.01 15.09
C SER A 226 17.80 -79.25 14.31
N ILE A 227 16.73 -78.51 14.62
CA ILE A 227 15.79 -78.07 13.57
C ILE A 227 15.64 -76.56 13.72
N ASN A 228 15.57 -75.90 12.58
CA ASN A 228 15.65 -74.46 12.37
C ASN A 228 14.59 -74.13 11.30
N ILE A 229 14.03 -72.92 11.35
CA ILE A 229 13.94 -71.94 10.22
C ILE A 229 12.69 -71.06 10.35
N ARG A 230 12.92 -69.79 10.72
CA ARG A 230 12.21 -68.56 10.28
C ARG A 230 10.70 -68.45 10.67
N SER A 231 10.05 -67.28 10.67
CA SER A 231 10.38 -66.02 10.00
C SER A 231 9.70 -64.79 10.63
N TRP A 232 10.21 -63.61 10.28
CA TRP A 232 9.70 -62.24 10.51
C TRP A 232 9.68 -61.65 11.93
N ALA A 233 10.38 -60.52 12.04
CA ALA A 233 10.35 -59.55 13.12
C ALA A 233 10.16 -58.14 12.52
N TYR A 234 9.94 -57.15 13.38
CA TYR A 234 9.86 -55.70 13.12
C TYR A 234 8.61 -55.17 12.39
N LEU A 235 7.80 -54.38 13.11
CA LEU A 235 8.02 -52.92 13.15
C LEU A 235 7.24 -52.21 14.27
N HIS A 236 7.84 -51.11 14.73
CA HIS A 236 7.33 -50.03 15.57
C HIS A 236 6.98 -50.24 17.05
N ALA A 237 7.40 -49.25 17.83
CA ALA A 237 7.15 -49.10 19.25
C ALA A 237 6.55 -47.71 19.55
N LEU A 238 5.91 -47.65 20.72
CA LEU A 238 5.72 -46.50 21.62
C LEU A 238 4.54 -45.52 21.41
N VAL A 239 3.86 -45.28 22.56
CA VAL A 239 3.01 -44.15 22.97
C VAL A 239 1.49 -44.23 22.68
N MET A 240 0.73 -44.50 23.78
CA MET A 240 -0.52 -43.85 24.28
C MET A 240 -1.61 -43.41 23.26
N THR A 241 -2.93 -43.64 23.45
CA THR A 241 -3.77 -43.90 24.64
C THR A 241 -5.05 -44.73 24.31
N ALA A 242 -5.70 -45.23 25.37
CA ALA A 242 -7.17 -45.38 25.52
C ALA A 242 -8.01 -46.41 24.69
N LYS A 243 -8.32 -47.52 25.38
CA LYS A 243 -9.67 -47.88 25.89
C LYS A 243 -10.74 -48.49 24.93
N ASN A 244 -10.98 -49.81 25.16
CA ASN A 244 -12.27 -50.54 25.34
C ASN A 244 -13.46 -50.32 24.35
N ASP A 245 -14.32 -51.29 24.04
CA ASP A 245 -14.45 -52.73 24.35
C ASP A 245 -15.34 -53.39 23.26
N ASP A 246 -15.13 -54.69 22.99
CA ASP A 246 -16.10 -55.80 23.18
C ASP A 246 -17.63 -55.50 23.33
N GLN A 247 -18.60 -56.35 22.92
CA GLN A 247 -18.67 -57.64 22.18
C GLN A 247 -20.18 -58.00 21.97
N THR A 248 -20.51 -59.10 21.24
CA THR A 248 -21.67 -60.07 21.38
C THR A 248 -22.97 -59.74 22.19
N SER A 249 -24.16 -60.35 22.01
CA SER A 249 -24.82 -61.23 21.01
C SER A 249 -26.19 -61.74 21.57
N ALA A 250 -27.04 -62.35 20.72
CA ALA A 250 -28.03 -63.42 21.02
C ALA A 250 -29.40 -63.13 21.71
N GLN A 251 -30.47 -63.52 20.98
CA GLN A 251 -31.69 -64.31 21.34
C GLN A 251 -32.08 -64.51 22.83
N THR A 252 -33.36 -64.58 23.25
CA THR A 252 -34.41 -65.56 22.80
C THR A 252 -35.83 -65.25 23.38
N VAL A 253 -36.91 -65.58 22.63
CA VAL A 253 -38.23 -66.17 23.04
C VAL A 253 -39.08 -65.50 24.15
N SER A 254 -40.42 -65.39 24.12
CA SER A 254 -41.51 -65.39 23.11
C SER A 254 -42.83 -65.10 23.87
N ASP A 255 -43.80 -64.37 23.29
CA ASP A 255 -45.22 -64.77 23.44
C ASP A 255 -46.15 -64.15 22.38
N THR A 256 -47.38 -64.68 22.26
CA THR A 256 -48.22 -64.52 21.06
C THR A 256 -49.57 -63.85 21.33
N MET A 257 -49.87 -62.70 20.71
CA MET A 257 -51.25 -62.27 20.45
C MET A 257 -51.36 -61.26 19.29
N THR A 258 -52.46 -61.33 18.53
CA THR A 258 -52.62 -60.74 17.19
C THR A 258 -53.28 -59.35 17.18
N ALA A 259 -52.80 -58.45 16.32
CA ALA A 259 -53.44 -57.18 15.93
C ALA A 259 -53.58 -57.07 14.39
N PRO A 260 -54.53 -56.28 13.85
CA PRO A 260 -54.86 -56.28 12.41
C PRO A 260 -53.94 -55.37 11.56
N THR A 261 -53.66 -55.80 10.33
CA THR A 261 -52.72 -55.15 9.40
C THR A 261 -53.34 -54.01 8.56
N PRO A 262 -52.68 -52.84 8.41
CA PRO A 262 -52.88 -51.95 7.27
C PRO A 262 -52.17 -52.50 6.01
N ARG A 263 -52.70 -52.20 4.82
CA ARG A 263 -52.19 -52.75 3.54
C ARG A 263 -51.03 -51.93 2.98
N LEU A 264 -49.88 -52.56 2.76
CA LEU A 264 -48.74 -52.01 2.01
C LEU A 264 -48.79 -52.42 0.52
N PRO A 265 -48.22 -51.62 -0.40
CA PRO A 265 -48.13 -51.95 -1.83
C PRO A 265 -47.18 -53.12 -2.12
N PRO A 266 -47.29 -53.79 -3.29
CA PRO A 266 -46.56 -55.03 -3.58
C PRO A 266 -45.04 -54.82 -3.75
N PRO A 267 -44.22 -55.83 -3.40
CA PRO A 267 -42.76 -55.73 -3.41
C PRO A 267 -42.15 -55.63 -4.82
N GLU A 268 -41.15 -54.76 -4.99
CA GLU A 268 -40.41 -54.57 -6.25
C GLU A 268 -39.62 -55.82 -6.69
N LYS A 269 -39.53 -56.05 -8.01
CA LYS A 269 -38.72 -57.13 -8.57
C LYS A 269 -37.21 -56.79 -8.47
N PRO A 270 -36.33 -57.75 -8.12
CA PRO A 270 -34.90 -57.48 -7.88
C PRO A 270 -34.13 -56.98 -9.12
N GLU A 271 -34.64 -57.25 -10.32
CA GLU A 271 -34.08 -56.75 -11.58
C GLU A 271 -34.29 -55.24 -11.76
N ALA A 272 -35.43 -54.71 -11.30
CA ALA A 272 -35.71 -53.28 -11.31
C ALA A 272 -34.75 -52.53 -10.37
N VAL A 273 -34.51 -53.08 -9.17
CA VAL A 273 -33.55 -52.53 -8.19
C VAL A 273 -32.14 -52.46 -8.76
N ARG A 274 -31.66 -53.55 -9.40
CA ARG A 274 -30.34 -53.56 -10.06
C ARG A 274 -30.23 -52.57 -11.22
N THR A 275 -31.32 -52.37 -11.96
CA THR A 275 -31.35 -51.42 -13.08
C THR A 275 -31.34 -49.98 -12.57
N ARG A 276 -32.16 -49.65 -11.56
CA ARG A 276 -32.15 -48.35 -10.86
C ARG A 276 -30.76 -48.01 -10.32
N LEU A 277 -30.09 -48.97 -9.67
CA LEU A 277 -28.76 -48.78 -9.11
C LEU A 277 -27.68 -48.54 -10.18
N LYS A 278 -27.76 -49.21 -11.35
CA LYS A 278 -26.89 -48.93 -12.50
C LYS A 278 -27.13 -47.56 -13.13
N VAL A 279 -28.39 -47.12 -13.24
CA VAL A 279 -28.75 -45.79 -13.76
C VAL A 279 -28.24 -44.70 -12.83
N ILE A 280 -28.45 -44.84 -11.52
CA ILE A 280 -27.91 -43.93 -10.50
C ILE A 280 -26.38 -43.87 -10.56
N ALA A 281 -25.69 -45.01 -10.66
CA ALA A 281 -24.23 -45.05 -10.76
C ALA A 281 -23.70 -44.37 -12.05
N ALA A 282 -24.35 -44.59 -13.19
CA ALA A 282 -23.99 -43.93 -14.45
C ALA A 282 -24.22 -42.40 -14.40
N PHE A 283 -25.29 -41.95 -13.74
CA PHE A 283 -25.60 -40.54 -13.55
C PHE A 283 -24.56 -39.85 -12.65
N TRP A 284 -24.23 -40.44 -11.50
CA TRP A 284 -23.15 -39.96 -10.63
C TRP A 284 -21.79 -39.94 -11.32
N ALA A 285 -21.49 -40.91 -12.19
CA ALA A 285 -20.27 -40.87 -13.00
C ALA A 285 -20.23 -39.65 -13.93
N VAL A 286 -21.32 -39.31 -14.62
CA VAL A 286 -21.38 -38.09 -15.45
C VAL A 286 -21.22 -36.82 -14.61
N ILE A 287 -21.82 -36.76 -13.42
CA ILE A 287 -21.68 -35.61 -12.52
C ILE A 287 -20.23 -35.47 -12.02
N ILE A 288 -19.58 -36.56 -11.60
CA ILE A 288 -18.23 -36.52 -11.02
C ILE A 288 -17.16 -36.28 -12.11
N PHE A 289 -17.27 -36.92 -13.28
CA PHE A 289 -16.25 -36.83 -14.34
C PHE A 289 -16.49 -35.70 -15.35
N LEU A 290 -17.71 -35.18 -15.48
CA LEU A 290 -18.06 -34.11 -16.43
C LEU A 290 -18.62 -32.87 -15.73
N GLY A 291 -19.64 -33.05 -14.87
CA GLY A 291 -20.32 -31.95 -14.18
C GLY A 291 -19.40 -31.13 -13.28
N PHE A 292 -18.74 -31.78 -12.31
CA PHE A 292 -17.87 -31.12 -11.33
C PHE A 292 -16.65 -30.43 -11.96
N PRO A 293 -15.90 -31.04 -12.91
CA PRO A 293 -14.78 -30.36 -13.57
C PRO A 293 -15.21 -29.16 -14.44
N ILE A 294 -16.35 -29.25 -15.13
CA ILE A 294 -16.89 -28.12 -15.91
C ILE A 294 -17.33 -27.01 -14.95
N TRP A 295 -18.13 -27.34 -13.93
CA TRP A 295 -18.58 -26.39 -12.90
C TRP A 295 -17.39 -25.66 -12.28
N TRP A 296 -16.41 -26.38 -11.74
CA TRP A 296 -15.20 -25.83 -11.12
C TRP A 296 -14.45 -24.88 -12.05
N LYS A 297 -14.31 -25.24 -13.33
CA LYS A 297 -13.65 -24.40 -14.35
C LYS A 297 -14.47 -23.16 -14.74
N THR A 298 -15.79 -23.23 -14.66
CA THR A 298 -16.69 -22.07 -14.94
C THR A 298 -16.90 -21.15 -13.74
N THR A 299 -16.70 -21.63 -12.51
CA THR A 299 -16.84 -20.84 -11.27
C THR A 299 -15.52 -20.33 -10.70
N SER A 300 -14.38 -20.89 -11.14
CA SER A 300 -13.04 -20.38 -10.79
C SER A 300 -12.81 -18.99 -11.38
N ILE A 301 -12.47 -18.03 -10.52
CA ILE A 301 -12.02 -16.70 -10.93
C ILE A 301 -10.61 -16.82 -11.52
N TYR A 302 -10.37 -16.22 -12.69
CA TYR A 302 -9.03 -16.20 -13.28
C TYR A 302 -8.07 -15.36 -12.42
N ARG A 303 -6.92 -15.96 -12.08
CA ARG A 303 -5.87 -15.35 -11.27
C ARG A 303 -4.52 -15.63 -11.92
N ALA A 304 -3.88 -14.60 -12.45
CA ALA A 304 -2.52 -14.69 -12.95
C ALA A 304 -1.53 -14.92 -11.79
N SER A 305 -0.49 -15.71 -12.03
CA SER A 305 0.59 -15.96 -11.07
C SER A 305 1.51 -14.74 -10.98
N LEU A 306 1.72 -14.21 -9.77
CA LEU A 306 2.66 -13.12 -9.51
C LEU A 306 3.92 -13.64 -8.78
N PRO A 307 5.10 -13.05 -9.01
CA PRO A 307 6.34 -13.38 -8.30
C PRO A 307 6.36 -12.72 -6.90
N ILE A 308 5.49 -13.20 -6.00
CA ILE A 308 5.27 -12.61 -4.67
C ILE A 308 6.56 -12.49 -3.85
N SER A 309 7.43 -13.51 -3.87
CA SER A 309 8.71 -13.48 -3.16
C SER A 309 9.62 -12.36 -3.64
N ASP A 310 9.76 -12.18 -4.97
CA ASP A 310 10.58 -11.11 -5.54
C ASP A 310 10.01 -9.74 -5.17
N MET A 311 8.68 -9.56 -5.23
CA MET A 311 8.00 -8.32 -4.86
C MET A 311 8.25 -7.93 -3.39
N ILE A 312 8.25 -8.90 -2.48
CA ILE A 312 8.55 -8.70 -1.05
C ILE A 312 10.06 -8.43 -0.86
N ASP A 313 10.95 -9.16 -1.53
CA ASP A 313 12.41 -8.95 -1.42
C ASP A 313 12.87 -7.61 -1.99
N TRP A 314 12.14 -7.04 -2.96
CA TRP A 314 12.30 -5.65 -3.40
C TRP A 314 11.81 -4.65 -2.34
N ALA A 315 10.63 -4.86 -1.76
CA ALA A 315 10.07 -3.98 -0.72
C ALA A 315 10.91 -3.94 0.57
N ASP A 316 11.46 -5.10 0.96
CA ASP A 316 12.36 -5.25 2.11
C ASP A 316 13.79 -4.73 1.85
N GLY A 317 14.09 -4.24 0.64
CA GLY A 317 15.42 -3.75 0.26
C GLY A 317 16.50 -4.84 0.20
N LYS A 318 16.11 -6.12 0.08
CA LYS A 318 17.07 -7.24 -0.07
C LYS A 318 17.69 -7.25 -1.47
N THR A 319 16.87 -7.03 -2.50
CA THR A 319 17.31 -7.10 -3.91
C THR A 319 18.15 -5.90 -4.34
N CYS A 320 17.74 -4.69 -3.94
CA CYS A 320 18.47 -3.46 -4.25
C CYS A 320 18.82 -2.65 -3.00
N ARG A 321 20.12 -2.49 -2.79
CA ARG A 321 20.68 -1.38 -2.02
C ARG A 321 21.15 -0.31 -3.00
N PRO A 322 20.50 0.87 -3.07
CA PRO A 322 20.93 1.93 -3.96
C PRO A 322 22.26 2.51 -3.47
N VAL A 323 23.18 2.70 -4.40
CA VAL A 323 24.47 3.36 -4.17
C VAL A 323 24.55 4.53 -5.13
N PHE A 324 25.08 5.66 -4.66
CA PHE A 324 25.20 6.90 -5.41
C PHE A 324 26.69 7.23 -5.60
N PRO A 325 27.38 6.61 -6.58
CA PRO A 325 28.76 6.92 -6.89
C PRO A 325 28.83 8.26 -7.63
N LEU A 326 29.40 9.29 -7.00
CA LEU A 326 29.62 10.58 -7.63
C LEU A 326 30.99 10.60 -8.31
N GLU A 327 31.00 10.65 -9.64
CA GLU A 327 32.22 10.83 -10.42
C GLU A 327 32.62 12.31 -10.42
N ILE A 328 33.64 12.64 -9.64
CA ILE A 328 34.23 13.97 -9.56
C ILE A 328 35.44 14.00 -10.48
N ARG A 329 35.41 14.90 -11.47
CA ARG A 329 36.57 15.15 -12.32
C ARG A 329 37.50 16.14 -11.62
N PHE A 330 38.78 15.86 -11.72
CA PHE A 330 39.86 16.47 -10.96
C PHE A 330 40.88 16.97 -11.96
N GLU A 331 40.98 18.28 -12.13
CA GLU A 331 41.77 18.86 -13.23
C GLU A 331 43.11 19.37 -12.68
N THR A 332 44.22 18.77 -13.14
CA THR A 332 45.57 19.06 -12.61
C THR A 332 46.61 19.11 -13.75
N PRO A 333 46.61 20.18 -14.57
CA PRO A 333 47.48 20.30 -15.75
C PRO A 333 48.97 20.45 -15.42
N SER A 334 49.30 21.07 -14.29
CA SER A 334 50.64 21.46 -13.88
C SER A 334 51.39 20.36 -13.14
N LEU A 335 50.74 19.19 -12.98
CA LEU A 335 51.28 18.00 -12.34
C LEU A 335 51.64 16.91 -13.36
N PRO A 336 52.83 16.28 -13.28
CA PRO A 336 53.11 15.06 -14.02
C PRO A 336 52.10 13.96 -13.70
N ASP A 337 51.70 13.15 -14.69
CA ASP A 337 50.67 12.09 -14.55
C ASP A 337 50.89 11.19 -13.31
N THR A 338 52.14 10.88 -12.97
CA THR A 338 52.49 10.04 -11.82
C THR A 338 52.17 10.71 -10.47
N GLU A 339 52.37 12.03 -10.38
CA GLU A 339 52.10 12.81 -9.17
C GLU A 339 50.61 13.15 -9.08
N ALA A 340 49.96 13.44 -10.20
CA ALA A 340 48.51 13.58 -10.32
C ALA A 340 47.76 12.30 -9.88
N GLN A 341 48.21 11.12 -10.34
CA GLN A 341 47.67 9.82 -9.90
C GLN A 341 47.95 9.53 -8.42
N HIS A 342 49.09 9.98 -7.89
CA HIS A 342 49.39 9.86 -6.46
C HIS A 342 48.45 10.73 -5.62
N LEU A 343 48.30 12.02 -5.97
CA LEU A 343 47.37 12.94 -5.32
C LEU A 343 45.93 12.41 -5.35
N LEU A 344 45.48 11.89 -6.50
CA LEU A 344 44.16 11.26 -6.64
C LEU A 344 44.00 10.07 -5.69
N ARG A 345 44.98 9.16 -5.63
CA ARG A 345 44.94 7.98 -4.74
C ARG A 345 44.90 8.38 -3.27
N THR A 346 45.74 9.32 -2.84
CA THR A 346 45.79 9.78 -1.44
C THR A 346 44.51 10.51 -1.06
N THR A 347 43.95 11.32 -1.96
CA THR A 347 42.66 12.03 -1.73
C THR A 347 41.49 11.06 -1.68
N GLN A 348 41.46 10.04 -2.53
CA GLN A 348 40.46 8.97 -2.46
C GLN A 348 40.56 8.21 -1.13
N HIS A 349 41.77 7.86 -0.67
CA HIS A 349 41.98 7.20 0.63
C HIS A 349 41.48 8.06 1.79
N THR A 350 41.86 9.35 1.83
CA THR A 350 41.38 10.28 2.89
C THR A 350 39.86 10.43 2.86
N LEU A 351 39.24 10.44 1.68
CA LEU A 351 37.79 10.55 1.55
C LEU A 351 37.06 9.27 1.98
N ASP A 352 37.58 8.09 1.64
CA ASP A 352 36.99 6.81 2.04
C ASP A 352 37.17 6.57 3.55
N ASP A 353 38.28 6.98 4.17
CA ASP A 353 38.49 6.97 5.63
C ASP A 353 37.47 7.86 6.37
N LEU A 354 37.10 9.00 5.78
CA LEU A 354 36.11 9.95 6.33
C LEU A 354 34.65 9.56 6.02
N ASN A 355 34.40 8.50 5.24
CA ASN A 355 33.06 8.16 4.79
C ASN A 355 32.36 7.07 5.62
N GLU A 356 31.65 7.50 6.66
CA GLU A 356 30.80 6.62 7.48
C GLU A 356 29.55 6.06 6.77
N PHE A 357 29.23 6.49 5.53
CA PHE A 357 27.97 6.15 4.84
C PHE A 357 28.18 5.48 3.48
N SER A 358 28.19 4.15 3.49
CA SER A 358 28.49 3.29 2.32
C SER A 358 27.52 3.37 1.13
N ALA A 359 26.37 4.05 1.27
CA ALA A 359 25.47 4.27 0.14
C ALA A 359 25.86 5.48 -0.73
N HIS A 360 26.76 6.37 -0.29
CA HIS A 360 27.19 7.55 -1.04
C HIS A 360 28.71 7.64 -1.04
N HIS A 361 29.35 7.41 -2.19
CA HIS A 361 30.80 7.48 -2.35
C HIS A 361 31.13 8.48 -3.46
N LEU A 362 32.12 9.34 -3.24
CA LEU A 362 32.71 10.14 -4.32
C LEU A 362 33.92 9.40 -4.89
N ARG A 363 34.11 9.49 -6.21
CA ARG A 363 35.17 8.82 -6.97
C ARG A 363 35.85 9.83 -7.89
N LEU A 364 37.17 9.96 -7.77
CA LEU A 364 37.96 10.97 -8.47
C LEU A 364 38.47 10.45 -9.85
N LYS A 365 38.53 11.30 -10.88
CA LYS A 365 39.14 11.03 -12.21
C LYS A 365 39.83 12.27 -12.81
N LEU A 366 40.92 12.11 -13.58
CA LEU A 366 41.77 13.22 -14.04
C LEU A 366 41.37 13.92 -15.37
N SER A 367 41.71 15.21 -15.49
CA SER A 367 41.61 16.11 -16.68
C SER A 367 42.52 17.37 -16.47
N SER A 368 42.43 18.48 -17.23
CA SER A 368 43.48 19.55 -17.26
C SER A 368 43.07 21.00 -17.69
N ASP A 369 43.25 22.04 -16.82
CA ASP A 369 43.69 23.44 -17.15
C ASP A 369 44.00 24.32 -15.88
N ASP A 370 44.79 25.42 -16.00
CA ASP A 370 45.77 25.97 -14.99
C ASP A 370 45.59 27.49 -14.67
N GLU A 371 46.19 28.21 -13.70
CA GLU A 371 47.14 28.02 -12.56
C GLU A 371 46.80 29.08 -11.47
N LEU A 372 47.20 28.95 -10.18
CA LEU A 372 47.20 30.08 -9.20
C LEU A 372 47.98 29.84 -7.87
N THR A 373 48.26 30.92 -7.14
CA THR A 373 49.29 31.05 -6.09
C THR A 373 48.92 30.73 -4.63
N SER A 374 47.71 30.23 -4.32
CA SER A 374 47.31 29.87 -2.95
C SER A 374 46.19 28.81 -2.96
N PRO A 375 46.07 27.93 -1.94
CA PRO A 375 45.04 26.90 -1.97
C PRO A 375 43.67 27.53 -1.73
N ARG A 376 42.80 27.44 -2.74
CA ARG A 376 41.45 28.03 -2.73
C ARG A 376 40.53 27.16 -3.57
N ALA A 377 39.36 26.84 -3.04
CA ALA A 377 38.27 26.24 -3.79
C ALA A 377 37.33 27.35 -4.29
N ALA A 378 37.08 27.41 -5.59
CA ALA A 378 36.09 28.31 -6.20
C ALA A 378 35.07 27.48 -6.99
N LEU A 379 33.80 27.57 -6.59
CA LEU A 379 32.70 26.87 -7.23
C LEU A 379 31.98 27.83 -8.20
N HIS A 380 32.02 27.52 -9.50
CA HIS A 380 31.40 28.34 -10.54
C HIS A 380 29.87 28.39 -10.37
N SER A 381 29.26 29.56 -10.52
CA SER A 381 27.80 29.70 -10.35
C SER A 381 26.96 28.96 -11.40
N ASP A 382 27.57 28.73 -12.57
CA ASP A 382 26.87 28.34 -13.80
C ASP A 382 27.28 26.92 -14.28
N THR A 383 28.24 26.27 -13.61
CA THR A 383 28.72 24.91 -13.94
C THR A 383 28.81 24.03 -12.68
N THR A 384 29.24 22.78 -12.82
CA THR A 384 29.57 21.89 -11.69
C THR A 384 31.08 21.80 -11.44
N GLN A 385 31.85 22.77 -11.91
CA GLN A 385 33.30 22.81 -11.78
C GLN A 385 33.70 23.48 -10.46
N LEU A 386 34.54 22.78 -9.69
CA LEU A 386 35.17 23.26 -8.47
C LEU A 386 36.66 23.44 -8.76
N ASP A 387 37.09 24.67 -8.99
CA ASP A 387 38.50 24.97 -9.20
C ASP A 387 39.21 24.94 -7.86
N VAL A 388 40.14 23.99 -7.69
CA VAL A 388 41.02 23.94 -6.52
C VAL A 388 42.39 24.44 -6.94
N PHE A 389 42.64 25.72 -6.70
CA PHE A 389 43.97 26.31 -6.79
C PHE A 389 44.85 25.74 -5.67
N TYR A 390 46.18 25.69 -5.85
CA TYR A 390 47.18 25.33 -4.82
C TYR A 390 48.60 25.70 -5.27
N PRO A 391 49.52 26.06 -4.35
CA PRO A 391 50.90 26.37 -4.70
C PRO A 391 51.71 25.08 -4.97
N PRO A 392 52.70 25.10 -5.88
CA PRO A 392 53.53 23.92 -6.19
C PRO A 392 54.27 23.31 -5.00
N SER A 393 54.53 24.10 -3.94
CA SER A 393 55.18 23.63 -2.71
C SER A 393 54.31 22.73 -1.82
N GLN A 394 53.02 22.54 -2.14
CA GLN A 394 52.09 21.68 -1.41
C GLN A 394 51.77 20.37 -2.15
N ILE A 395 52.42 20.11 -3.29
CA ILE A 395 52.35 18.83 -4.00
C ILE A 395 52.95 17.73 -3.09
N PRO A 396 52.21 16.65 -2.76
CA PRO A 396 52.73 15.62 -1.88
C PRO A 396 53.81 14.78 -2.60
N PRO A 397 55.00 14.59 -2.01
CA PRO A 397 56.01 13.72 -2.58
C PRO A 397 55.47 12.27 -2.65
N PRO A 398 55.94 11.44 -3.61
CA PRO A 398 55.39 10.11 -3.88
C PRO A 398 55.61 9.06 -2.76
N SER A 399 56.18 9.48 -1.62
CA SER A 399 56.39 8.67 -0.41
C SER A 399 55.54 9.12 0.79
N ALA A 400 54.76 10.20 0.67
CA ALA A 400 53.92 10.71 1.76
C ALA A 400 52.54 10.04 1.79
N SER A 401 52.22 9.34 2.88
CA SER A 401 50.91 8.70 3.08
C SER A 401 49.78 9.71 3.38
N ASN A 402 50.10 10.85 3.98
CA ASN A 402 49.14 11.89 4.36
C ASN A 402 49.53 13.21 3.68
N SER A 403 48.63 13.82 2.92
CA SER A 403 48.85 15.12 2.28
C SER A 403 47.94 16.20 2.89
N PRO A 404 48.44 17.40 3.23
CA PRO A 404 47.58 18.49 3.66
C PRO A 404 46.65 18.95 2.53
N LEU A 405 47.09 18.85 1.27
CA LEU A 405 46.27 19.16 0.09
C LEU A 405 45.14 18.13 -0.08
N SER A 406 45.43 16.82 0.10
CA SER A 406 44.39 15.78 0.00
C SER A 406 43.34 15.89 1.11
N ALA A 407 43.77 16.22 2.33
CA ALA A 407 42.86 16.49 3.45
C ALA A 407 41.97 17.72 3.21
N PHE A 408 42.54 18.81 2.67
CA PHE A 408 41.78 20.00 2.29
C PHE A 408 40.72 19.68 1.23
N ILE A 409 41.12 19.04 0.12
CA ILE A 409 40.20 18.63 -0.96
C ILE A 409 39.07 17.74 -0.42
N ALA A 410 39.41 16.72 0.37
CA ALA A 410 38.42 15.82 0.96
C ALA A 410 37.43 16.56 1.86
N SER A 411 37.91 17.53 2.66
CA SER A 411 37.04 18.33 3.55
C SER A 411 36.07 19.24 2.79
N GLU A 412 36.50 19.89 1.70
CA GLU A 412 35.61 20.74 0.89
C GLU A 412 34.59 19.91 0.11
N LEU A 413 34.99 18.77 -0.45
CA LEU A 413 34.06 17.84 -1.09
C LEU A 413 33.03 17.29 -0.09
N GLN A 414 33.45 16.96 1.13
CA GLN A 414 32.53 16.57 2.20
C GLN A 414 31.55 17.70 2.54
N SER A 415 32.04 18.94 2.68
CA SER A 415 31.21 20.13 2.94
C SER A 415 30.12 20.30 1.87
N LEU A 416 30.50 20.32 0.58
CA LEU A 416 29.59 20.52 -0.55
C LEU A 416 28.48 19.46 -0.66
N PHE A 417 28.80 18.19 -0.35
CA PHE A 417 27.85 17.08 -0.43
C PHE A 417 27.19 16.70 0.91
N THR A 418 27.49 17.38 2.03
CA THR A 418 26.90 17.08 3.35
C THR A 418 25.37 17.17 3.33
N GLU A 419 24.80 18.23 2.73
CA GLU A 419 23.35 18.38 2.61
C GLU A 419 22.73 17.27 1.75
N GLU A 420 23.34 16.92 0.61
CA GLU A 420 22.85 15.83 -0.24
C GLU A 420 22.88 14.47 0.47
N LYS A 421 24.02 14.14 1.09
CA LYS A 421 24.25 12.88 1.81
C LYS A 421 23.21 12.73 2.94
N ALA A 422 22.89 13.81 3.64
CA ALA A 422 21.87 13.85 4.68
C ALA A 422 20.43 13.70 4.15
N ILE A 423 20.07 14.29 3.00
CA ILE A 423 18.75 14.04 2.37
C ILE A 423 18.64 12.58 1.92
N ILE A 424 19.69 12.02 1.32
CA ILE A 424 19.71 10.61 0.89
C ILE A 424 19.53 9.68 2.09
N ALA A 425 20.22 9.94 3.21
CA ALA A 425 20.04 9.17 4.45
C ALA A 425 18.60 9.22 4.97
N GLN A 426 17.96 10.40 4.98
CA GLN A 426 16.56 10.56 5.39
C GLN A 426 15.59 9.80 4.47
N VAL A 427 15.75 9.91 3.15
CA VAL A 427 14.89 9.21 2.18
C VAL A 427 15.00 7.69 2.35
N LEU A 428 16.19 7.17 2.64
CA LEU A 428 16.41 5.75 2.93
C LEU A 428 15.87 5.32 4.30
N SER A 429 15.92 6.18 5.32
CA SER A 429 15.35 5.87 6.64
C SER A 429 13.82 5.85 6.62
N ASP A 430 13.18 6.82 5.95
CA ASP A 430 11.71 6.95 5.92
C ASP A 430 11.03 5.69 5.35
N HIS A 431 11.65 5.05 4.35
CA HIS A 431 11.10 3.85 3.71
C HIS A 431 11.39 2.56 4.51
N ASN A 432 12.51 2.48 5.26
CA ASN A 432 12.81 1.33 6.11
C ASN A 432 11.82 1.17 7.28
N VAL A 433 11.22 2.26 7.77
CA VAL A 433 10.25 2.24 8.88
C VAL A 433 8.93 1.55 8.50
N LEU A 434 8.55 1.53 7.22
CA LEU A 434 7.32 0.91 6.74
C LEU A 434 7.40 -0.62 6.58
N GLY A 435 8.60 -1.22 6.69
CA GLY A 435 8.81 -2.67 6.65
C GLY A 435 8.74 -3.37 8.02
N THR A 436 8.88 -2.65 9.14
CA THR A 436 9.13 -3.26 10.46
C THR A 436 7.87 -3.48 11.29
N ASN A 437 6.93 -4.31 10.80
CA ASN A 437 5.80 -4.84 11.60
C ASN A 437 5.86 -6.35 11.84
N THR A 438 6.99 -7.01 11.53
CA THR A 438 7.22 -8.43 11.84
C THR A 438 8.46 -8.60 12.72
N HIS A 439 8.36 -9.45 13.75
CA HIS A 439 9.43 -9.70 14.72
C HIS A 439 10.64 -10.43 14.10
N SER A 440 11.54 -9.69 13.44
CA SER A 440 12.86 -10.15 13.02
C SER A 440 13.96 -9.34 13.73
N PRO A 441 15.02 -9.99 14.25
CA PRO A 441 16.11 -9.27 14.90
C PRO A 441 16.84 -8.40 13.88
N ALA A 442 17.06 -7.12 14.22
CA ALA A 442 17.72 -6.17 13.34
C ALA A 442 19.13 -6.63 12.97
N SER A 443 19.43 -6.75 11.67
CA SER A 443 20.79 -7.00 11.19
C SER A 443 21.71 -5.82 11.57
N PRO A 444 22.92 -6.06 12.08
CA PRO A 444 23.78 -5.01 12.64
C PRO A 444 24.19 -3.92 11.62
N ASN A 445 24.20 -4.22 10.31
CA ASN A 445 24.53 -3.24 9.27
C ASN A 445 23.40 -2.27 8.88
N ASN A 446 22.18 -2.41 9.43
CA ASN A 446 21.08 -1.49 9.10
C ASN A 446 21.12 -0.16 9.90
N GLN A 447 22.12 0.04 10.76
CA GLN A 447 22.27 1.24 11.60
C GLN A 447 22.91 2.45 10.88
N ALA A 448 23.50 2.27 9.70
CA ALA A 448 24.26 3.33 9.03
C ALA A 448 23.48 4.62 8.69
N PRO A 449 22.22 4.59 8.19
CA PRO A 449 21.48 5.83 7.90
C PRO A 449 21.12 6.62 9.16
N SER A 450 20.73 5.92 10.23
CA SER A 450 20.38 6.53 11.51
C SER A 450 21.60 7.04 12.28
N ALA A 451 22.73 6.33 12.23
CA ALA A 451 23.99 6.80 12.79
C ALA A 451 24.43 8.15 12.17
N MET A 452 24.31 8.28 10.84
CA MET A 452 24.62 9.54 10.17
C MET A 452 23.63 10.66 10.53
N LEU A 453 22.32 10.38 10.58
CA LEU A 453 21.34 11.40 11.00
C LEU A 453 21.60 11.89 12.44
N ASN A 454 22.07 11.01 13.32
CA ASN A 454 22.45 11.35 14.71
C ASN A 454 23.76 12.16 14.82
N SER A 455 24.61 12.22 13.78
CA SER A 455 25.84 13.01 13.79
C SER A 455 25.66 14.46 13.29
N LEU A 456 24.47 14.80 12.78
CA LEU A 456 24.14 16.13 12.28
C LEU A 456 23.56 17.03 13.38
N SER A 457 23.69 18.36 13.22
CA SER A 457 23.12 19.31 14.18
C SER A 457 21.58 19.33 14.10
N PRO A 458 20.87 19.46 15.25
CA PRO A 458 19.41 19.39 15.28
C PRO A 458 18.73 20.52 14.50
N GLU A 459 19.35 21.71 14.46
CA GLU A 459 18.88 22.86 13.69
C GLU A 459 18.94 22.60 12.18
N LEU A 460 19.99 21.92 11.69
CA LEU A 460 20.10 21.53 10.29
C LEU A 460 19.00 20.53 9.93
N ILE A 461 18.79 19.49 10.75
CA ILE A 461 17.74 18.48 10.56
C ILE A 461 16.34 19.14 10.52
N GLU A 462 16.06 20.09 11.41
CA GLU A 462 14.78 20.80 11.37
C GLU A 462 14.62 21.65 10.10
N SER A 463 15.68 22.36 9.68
CA SER A 463 15.67 23.16 8.45
C SER A 463 15.43 22.30 7.20
N MET A 464 15.98 21.07 7.18
CA MET A 464 15.84 20.11 6.09
C MET A 464 14.44 19.51 6.08
N THR A 465 13.95 19.05 7.23
CA THR A 465 12.59 18.52 7.41
C THR A 465 11.54 19.55 7.01
N ARG A 466 11.72 20.82 7.39
CA ARG A 466 10.85 21.94 7.03
C ARG A 466 10.84 22.20 5.52
N ARG A 467 11.97 22.03 4.84
CA ARG A 467 12.07 22.14 3.37
C ARG A 467 11.45 20.94 2.65
N LEU A 468 11.72 19.72 3.11
CA LEU A 468 11.11 18.48 2.59
C LEU A 468 9.58 18.52 2.67
N ARG A 469 9.01 18.92 3.82
CA ARG A 469 7.55 19.08 3.98
C ARG A 469 6.91 20.11 3.04
N ARG A 470 7.66 21.16 2.66
CA ARG A 470 7.22 22.18 1.69
C ARG A 470 7.43 21.76 0.23
N SER A 471 8.33 20.83 -0.03
CA SER A 471 8.64 20.35 -1.37
C SER A 471 7.50 19.53 -1.97
N LEU A 472 7.32 19.66 -3.29
CA LEU A 472 6.34 18.85 -4.02
C LEU A 472 6.84 17.40 -4.15
N LYS A 473 5.92 16.44 -4.04
CA LYS A 473 6.15 15.06 -4.49
C LYS A 473 6.52 15.05 -5.97
N TYR A 474 7.26 14.02 -6.39
CA TYR A 474 7.62 13.87 -7.80
C TYR A 474 6.37 13.68 -8.68
N ALA A 475 6.40 14.28 -9.86
CA ALA A 475 5.50 13.96 -10.96
C ALA A 475 6.29 14.02 -12.27
N GLU A 476 5.91 13.19 -13.26
CA GLU A 476 6.52 13.24 -14.59
C GLU A 476 6.19 14.57 -15.29
N THR A 477 4.95 15.05 -15.15
CA THR A 477 4.51 16.34 -15.68
C THR A 477 3.96 17.21 -14.54
N TYR A 478 4.35 18.48 -14.52
CA TYR A 478 3.77 19.52 -13.67
C TYR A 478 3.05 20.56 -14.53
N HIS A 479 1.98 21.13 -13.98
CA HIS A 479 1.28 22.26 -14.59
C HIS A 479 1.53 23.53 -13.76
N LEU A 480 1.89 24.65 -14.40
CA LEU A 480 2.20 25.92 -13.75
C LEU A 480 1.09 26.92 -14.10
N ALA A 481 0.21 27.23 -13.15
CA ALA A 481 -0.95 28.08 -13.37
C ALA A 481 -0.73 29.51 -12.84
N PHE A 482 -0.40 30.45 -13.72
CA PHE A 482 -0.27 31.87 -13.39
C PHE A 482 -1.63 32.57 -13.47
N SER A 483 -2.06 33.17 -12.36
CA SER A 483 -3.45 33.57 -12.17
C SER A 483 -3.55 35.01 -11.65
N LEU A 484 -4.08 35.93 -12.45
CA LEU A 484 -4.33 37.32 -12.05
C LEU A 484 -5.74 37.48 -11.53
N PHE A 485 -5.90 37.73 -10.23
CA PHE A 485 -7.18 37.87 -9.54
C PHE A 485 -7.41 39.32 -9.10
N THR A 486 -8.59 39.87 -9.39
CA THR A 486 -9.01 41.22 -8.97
C THR A 486 -10.47 41.19 -8.50
N PRO A 487 -10.84 41.91 -7.42
CA PRO A 487 -12.23 42.04 -6.98
C PRO A 487 -13.07 42.94 -7.90
N GLY A 488 -12.45 43.67 -8.84
CA GLY A 488 -13.11 44.56 -9.79
C GLY A 488 -13.08 44.05 -11.24
N SER A 489 -13.25 45.00 -12.17
CA SER A 489 -13.10 44.82 -13.62
C SER A 489 -11.72 45.23 -14.16
N SER A 490 -10.79 45.62 -13.27
CA SER A 490 -9.46 46.11 -13.61
C SER A 490 -8.44 45.58 -12.59
N PRO A 491 -7.23 45.15 -13.01
CA PRO A 491 -6.83 44.92 -14.40
C PRO A 491 -7.62 43.77 -15.06
N SER A 492 -7.97 43.90 -16.34
CA SER A 492 -8.69 42.86 -17.11
C SER A 492 -7.81 42.02 -18.03
N SER A 493 -6.54 42.38 -18.14
CA SER A 493 -5.50 41.66 -18.87
C SER A 493 -4.14 41.99 -18.26
N TRP A 494 -3.15 41.13 -18.53
CA TRP A 494 -1.75 41.34 -18.22
C TRP A 494 -0.88 40.78 -19.35
N ASP A 495 0.23 41.45 -19.64
CA ASP A 495 1.23 40.96 -20.59
C ASP A 495 2.27 40.10 -19.84
N ILE A 496 1.83 38.91 -19.44
CA ILE A 496 2.68 37.93 -18.73
C ILE A 496 3.53 37.08 -19.69
N GLN A 497 3.19 37.05 -20.99
CA GLN A 497 3.80 36.13 -21.94
C GLN A 497 5.30 36.41 -22.12
N ALA A 498 5.70 37.68 -22.25
CA ALA A 498 7.11 38.06 -22.31
C ALA A 498 7.85 37.70 -21.02
N ALA A 499 7.28 38.02 -19.85
CA ALA A 499 7.90 37.71 -18.56
C ALA A 499 8.07 36.20 -18.30
N VAL A 500 7.12 35.37 -18.75
CA VAL A 500 7.25 33.91 -18.71
C VAL A 500 8.37 33.43 -19.63
N HIS A 501 8.47 33.98 -20.84
CA HIS A 501 9.54 33.62 -21.77
C HIS A 501 10.94 34.01 -21.24
N ASP A 502 11.08 35.22 -20.69
CA ASP A 502 12.37 35.75 -20.26
C ASP A 502 12.86 35.16 -18.93
N TYR A 503 11.95 34.91 -17.97
CA TYR A 503 12.32 34.50 -16.60
C TYR A 503 11.95 33.05 -16.24
N ILE A 504 10.91 32.48 -16.83
CA ILE A 504 10.41 31.15 -16.46
C ILE A 504 10.92 30.08 -17.44
N SER A 505 10.83 30.29 -18.76
CA SER A 505 11.26 29.30 -19.75
C SER A 505 12.70 28.79 -19.54
N PRO A 506 13.74 29.64 -19.33
CA PRO A 506 15.10 29.15 -19.11
C PRO A 506 15.25 28.26 -17.86
N LEU A 507 14.42 28.49 -16.85
CA LEU A 507 14.36 27.66 -15.64
C LEU A 507 13.70 26.31 -15.95
N LEU A 508 12.59 26.30 -16.70
CA LEU A 508 11.90 25.06 -17.09
C LEU A 508 12.75 24.20 -18.02
N ASP A 509 13.47 24.82 -18.97
CA ASP A 509 14.39 24.13 -19.86
C ASP A 509 15.49 23.41 -19.07
N ALA A 510 16.02 24.03 -18.01
CA ALA A 510 16.99 23.42 -17.10
C ALA A 510 16.40 22.26 -16.26
N PHE A 511 15.09 22.27 -15.97
CA PHE A 511 14.40 21.16 -15.31
C PHE A 511 13.89 20.06 -16.26
N SER A 512 13.87 20.30 -17.58
CA SER A 512 13.33 19.37 -18.58
C SER A 512 13.87 17.93 -18.54
N PRO A 513 15.13 17.63 -18.14
CA PRO A 513 15.57 16.24 -17.97
C PRO A 513 14.86 15.51 -16.82
N ILE A 514 14.37 16.25 -15.82
CA ILE A 514 13.85 15.74 -14.55
C ILE A 514 12.33 15.60 -14.58
N SER A 515 11.60 16.57 -15.13
CA SER A 515 10.14 16.55 -15.32
C SER A 515 9.75 17.46 -16.48
N ASN A 516 8.61 17.15 -17.10
CA ASN A 516 7.96 18.02 -18.08
C ASN A 516 7.16 19.11 -17.38
N PHE A 517 7.08 20.29 -18.00
CA PHE A 517 6.31 21.42 -17.48
C PHE A 517 5.42 21.99 -18.57
N THR A 518 4.22 22.42 -18.17
CA THR A 518 3.30 23.21 -18.99
C THR A 518 2.93 24.47 -18.25
N VAL A 519 2.66 25.56 -18.97
CA VAL A 519 2.36 26.87 -18.38
C VAL A 519 0.99 27.33 -18.86
N ASP A 520 0.07 27.48 -17.92
CA ASP A 520 -1.27 28.00 -18.12
C ASP A 520 -1.36 29.43 -17.54
N THR A 521 -2.08 30.33 -18.21
CA THR A 521 -2.30 31.71 -17.72
C THR A 521 -3.79 32.03 -17.70
N GLN A 522 -4.29 32.54 -16.57
CA GLN A 522 -5.70 32.94 -16.41
C GLN A 522 -5.85 34.31 -15.75
N VAL A 523 -6.98 34.98 -16.03
CA VAL A 523 -7.38 36.25 -15.41
C VAL A 523 -8.80 36.09 -14.86
N GLN A 524 -8.96 36.22 -13.54
CA GLN A 524 -10.26 36.15 -12.87
C GLN A 524 -10.69 37.54 -12.38
N LEU A 525 -11.70 38.09 -13.05
CA LEU A 525 -12.39 39.30 -12.62
C LEU A 525 -13.40 38.99 -11.51
N TYR A 526 -13.71 40.00 -10.70
CA TYR A 526 -14.63 39.90 -9.56
C TYR A 526 -14.32 38.74 -8.59
N ALA A 527 -13.03 38.49 -8.34
CA ALA A 527 -12.54 37.62 -7.28
C ALA A 527 -12.63 38.36 -5.93
N THR A 528 -13.81 38.32 -5.32
CA THR A 528 -14.04 38.82 -3.96
C THR A 528 -13.52 37.83 -2.91
N PHE A 529 -13.29 38.33 -1.70
CA PHE A 529 -13.03 37.49 -0.52
C PHE A 529 -14.19 36.52 -0.27
N SER A 530 -13.89 35.34 0.30
CA SER A 530 -14.93 34.41 0.75
C SER A 530 -15.82 35.05 1.81
N PRO A 531 -17.17 34.90 1.75
CA PRO A 531 -18.06 35.36 2.81
C PRO A 531 -17.86 34.61 4.14
N THR A 532 -17.17 33.45 4.12
CA THR A 532 -16.84 32.67 5.32
C THR A 532 -15.46 32.98 5.91
N ALA A 533 -14.62 33.75 5.23
CA ALA A 533 -13.30 34.14 5.70
C ALA A 533 -13.37 35.53 6.39
N PRO A 534 -12.58 35.79 7.43
CA PRO A 534 -12.52 37.11 8.05
C PRO A 534 -12.02 38.16 7.05
N SER A 535 -12.73 39.28 6.97
CA SER A 535 -12.34 40.43 6.14
C SER A 535 -11.02 41.06 6.63
N PRO A 536 -10.23 41.69 5.76
CA PRO A 536 -9.03 42.43 6.17
C PRO A 536 -9.31 43.45 7.28
N GLU A 537 -8.42 43.51 8.28
CA GLU A 537 -8.48 44.49 9.38
C GLU A 537 -7.63 45.71 9.02
N TYR A 538 -8.19 46.92 9.04
CA TYR A 538 -7.39 48.14 8.85
C TYR A 538 -6.54 48.44 10.09
N ASP A 539 -5.23 48.53 9.92
CA ASP A 539 -4.29 48.90 10.97
C ASP A 539 -3.89 50.37 10.83
N GLU A 540 -4.37 51.20 11.76
CA GLU A 540 -4.06 52.63 11.80
C GLU A 540 -2.57 52.92 11.98
N THR A 541 -1.80 52.01 12.60
CA THR A 541 -0.38 52.24 12.90
C THR A 541 0.49 52.15 11.64
N HIS A 542 0.15 51.25 10.72
CA HIS A 542 0.84 51.05 9.44
C HIS A 542 0.12 51.72 8.25
N SER A 543 -1.08 52.29 8.47
CA SER A 543 -1.96 52.83 7.41
C SER A 543 -2.20 51.83 6.27
N ALA A 544 -2.40 50.56 6.65
CA ALA A 544 -2.49 49.43 5.74
C ALA A 544 -3.59 48.45 6.18
N TRP A 545 -4.14 47.72 5.22
CA TRP A 545 -5.05 46.61 5.50
C TRP A 545 -4.24 45.35 5.81
N THR A 546 -4.64 44.61 6.84
CA THR A 546 -3.88 43.45 7.33
C THR A 546 -4.68 42.15 7.28
N LEU A 547 -4.01 41.08 6.88
CA LEU A 547 -4.50 39.70 6.95
C LEU A 547 -3.78 38.96 8.08
N LYS A 548 -4.54 38.25 8.92
CA LYS A 548 -3.96 37.37 9.95
C LYS A 548 -3.30 36.17 9.28
N LYS A 549 -2.18 35.73 9.86
CA LYS A 549 -1.35 34.63 9.33
C LYS A 549 -2.09 33.29 9.26
N ASP A 550 -2.97 33.02 10.23
CA ASP A 550 -3.70 31.75 10.31
C ASP A 550 -4.80 31.65 9.24
N ASP A 551 -5.33 32.80 8.80
CA ASP A 551 -6.40 32.91 7.80
C ASP A 551 -5.87 32.91 6.34
N LEU A 552 -4.55 32.89 6.12
CA LEU A 552 -3.94 32.94 4.77
C LEU A 552 -4.22 31.71 3.90
N SER A 553 -4.58 30.57 4.51
CA SER A 553 -5.06 29.39 3.78
C SER A 553 -6.52 29.55 3.37
N ALA A 554 -7.35 30.12 4.25
CA ALA A 554 -8.77 30.41 4.01
C ALA A 554 -9.00 31.56 3.01
N PHE A 555 -7.99 32.42 2.79
CA PHE A 555 -7.99 33.43 1.72
C PHE A 555 -8.23 32.81 0.34
N ILE A 556 -7.72 31.60 0.07
CA ILE A 556 -7.91 30.94 -1.22
C ILE A 556 -9.26 30.26 -1.28
N ASN A 557 -10.24 30.96 -1.85
CA ASN A 557 -11.58 30.42 -2.05
C ASN A 557 -11.62 29.48 -3.27
N ALA A 558 -11.03 28.29 -3.14
CA ALA A 558 -11.03 27.26 -4.18
C ALA A 558 -12.43 26.76 -4.58
N ALA A 559 -13.47 27.04 -3.77
CA ALA A 559 -14.85 26.72 -4.09
C ALA A 559 -15.49 27.74 -5.04
N GLU A 560 -15.25 29.05 -4.85
CA GLU A 560 -15.82 30.12 -5.69
C GLU A 560 -14.93 30.52 -6.86
N TRP A 561 -13.60 30.46 -6.69
CA TRP A 561 -12.65 30.75 -7.76
C TRP A 561 -12.49 29.50 -8.64
N PRO A 562 -12.90 29.52 -9.92
CA PRO A 562 -12.68 28.41 -10.83
C PRO A 562 -11.22 28.41 -11.25
N LEU A 563 -10.34 27.97 -10.36
CA LEU A 563 -8.97 27.59 -10.71
C LEU A 563 -9.09 26.52 -11.80
N SER A 564 -8.76 26.87 -13.05
CA SER A 564 -8.85 25.93 -14.16
C SER A 564 -7.93 24.73 -13.86
N PRO A 565 -8.47 23.52 -13.61
CA PRO A 565 -7.63 22.35 -13.48
C PRO A 565 -7.02 22.10 -14.85
N SER A 566 -5.69 22.10 -14.92
CA SER A 566 -4.96 21.87 -16.15
C SER A 566 -5.42 20.55 -16.78
N ILE A 567 -5.73 20.58 -18.08
CA ILE A 567 -6.32 19.42 -18.78
C ILE A 567 -5.18 18.43 -19.09
N GLY A 568 -4.77 17.65 -18.08
CA GLY A 568 -3.63 16.76 -18.15
C GLY A 568 -3.44 15.89 -16.91
N SER A 569 -2.42 15.04 -16.96
CA SER A 569 -2.01 14.17 -15.86
C SER A 569 -0.83 14.79 -15.10
N GLY A 570 -1.10 15.33 -13.91
CA GLY A 570 -0.08 15.88 -13.03
C GLY A 570 -0.64 16.86 -12.00
N PRO A 571 0.12 17.20 -10.95
CA PRO A 571 -0.28 18.24 -10.01
C PRO A 571 -0.07 19.65 -10.59
N THR A 572 -1.05 20.53 -10.38
CA THR A 572 -0.94 21.96 -10.72
C THR A 572 -0.33 22.74 -9.55
N ILE A 573 0.71 23.52 -9.87
CA ILE A 573 1.37 24.48 -8.98
C ILE A 573 0.81 25.86 -9.32
N ASN A 574 0.23 26.53 -8.32
CA ASN A 574 -0.51 27.76 -8.52
C ASN A 574 0.33 29.00 -8.17
N PHE A 575 0.34 30.00 -9.05
CA PHE A 575 0.95 31.30 -8.81
C PHE A 575 -0.14 32.38 -8.94
N ILE A 576 -0.72 32.78 -7.81
CA ILE A 576 -1.75 33.82 -7.78
C ILE A 576 -1.09 35.18 -7.57
N LEU A 577 -1.40 36.13 -8.45
CA LEU A 577 -1.26 37.55 -8.23
C LEU A 577 -2.64 38.12 -7.88
N TYR A 578 -2.84 38.53 -6.63
CA TYR A 578 -4.05 39.22 -6.19
C TYR A 578 -3.84 40.73 -6.17
N VAL A 579 -4.62 41.47 -6.95
CA VAL A 579 -4.64 42.93 -6.94
C VAL A 579 -5.83 43.38 -6.10
N PRO A 580 -5.62 43.92 -4.88
CA PRO A 580 -6.73 44.38 -4.03
C PRO A 580 -7.47 45.57 -4.65
N ALA A 581 -8.68 45.84 -4.15
CA ALA A 581 -9.40 47.05 -4.52
C ALA A 581 -8.63 48.31 -4.05
N PRO A 582 -8.73 49.46 -4.74
CA PRO A 582 -8.04 50.69 -4.33
C PRO A 582 -8.40 51.19 -2.91
N SER A 583 -9.58 50.82 -2.40
CA SER A 583 -10.00 51.09 -1.02
C SER A 583 -9.38 50.16 0.04
N GLN A 584 -8.74 49.07 -0.41
CA GLN A 584 -8.16 47.99 0.41
C GLN A 584 -6.66 47.77 0.08
N SER A 585 -6.01 48.77 -0.54
CA SER A 585 -4.56 48.80 -0.79
C SER A 585 -3.93 49.90 0.09
N PRO A 586 -2.71 49.69 0.64
CA PRO A 586 -1.94 48.46 0.58
C PRO A 586 -2.53 47.37 1.48
N LEU A 587 -2.43 46.11 1.03
CA LEU A 587 -2.77 44.91 1.80
C LEU A 587 -1.47 44.21 2.21
N LEU A 588 -1.36 43.76 3.46
CA LEU A 588 -0.16 43.15 4.04
C LEU A 588 -0.50 41.97 4.98
N VAL A 589 0.44 41.05 5.19
CA VAL A 589 0.32 40.02 6.24
C VAL A 589 0.71 40.62 7.61
N LYS A 590 -0.18 40.47 8.61
CA LYS A 590 0.03 40.90 10.00
C LYS A 590 1.33 40.33 10.58
N ASP A 591 1.98 41.09 11.46
CA ASP A 591 3.29 40.85 12.09
C ASP A 591 4.51 40.82 11.14
N SER A 592 4.37 40.25 9.94
CA SER A 592 5.48 40.08 8.98
C SER A 592 5.60 41.21 7.96
N LEU A 593 4.54 42.01 7.76
CA LEU A 593 4.41 43.05 6.73
C LEU A 593 4.77 42.55 5.32
N ALA A 594 4.58 41.24 5.06
CA ALA A 594 4.94 40.60 3.81
C ALA A 594 3.84 40.77 2.76
N THR A 595 4.24 41.02 1.51
CA THR A 595 3.37 41.08 0.31
C THR A 595 3.20 39.71 -0.37
N SER A 596 3.77 38.63 0.16
CA SER A 596 3.60 37.28 -0.39
C SER A 596 3.70 36.18 0.65
N TRP A 597 3.09 35.03 0.34
CA TRP A 597 3.23 33.80 1.12
C TRP A 597 3.22 32.56 0.21
N ILE A 598 3.68 31.44 0.76
CA ILE A 598 3.71 30.13 0.08
C ILE A 598 2.81 29.17 0.86
N ILE A 599 1.92 28.47 0.15
CA ILE A 599 1.15 27.36 0.68
C ILE A 599 1.89 26.06 0.33
N PRO A 600 2.35 25.29 1.34
CA PRO A 600 3.11 24.06 1.11
C PRO A 600 2.43 23.11 0.12
N GLN A 601 3.20 22.57 -0.83
CA GLN A 601 2.72 21.60 -1.83
C GLN A 601 1.60 22.09 -2.76
N TRP A 602 1.26 23.38 -2.75
CA TRP A 602 0.16 23.95 -3.56
C TRP A 602 0.59 25.10 -4.47
N GLY A 603 1.39 26.05 -3.96
CA GLY A 603 1.76 27.23 -4.72
C GLY A 603 2.12 28.46 -3.89
N GLY A 604 2.15 29.62 -4.56
CA GLY A 604 2.43 30.93 -3.96
C GLY A 604 1.34 31.95 -4.27
N VAL A 605 1.13 32.87 -3.33
CA VAL A 605 0.26 34.04 -3.49
C VAL A 605 1.08 35.30 -3.27
N LEU A 606 1.10 36.17 -4.28
CA LEU A 606 1.61 37.53 -4.24
C LEU A 606 0.41 38.48 -4.19
N HIS A 607 0.42 39.47 -3.32
CA HIS A 607 -0.60 40.49 -3.24
C HIS A 607 0.03 41.88 -3.21
N ASP A 608 -0.56 42.78 -4.00
CA ASP A 608 -0.06 44.13 -4.26
C ASP A 608 1.29 44.18 -5.02
N LEU A 609 1.38 45.14 -5.96
CA LEU A 609 2.56 45.42 -6.80
C LEU A 609 3.03 46.87 -6.64
N LEU A 610 2.27 47.71 -5.92
CA LEU A 610 2.48 49.16 -5.86
C LEU A 610 3.56 49.58 -4.87
N THR A 611 4.00 48.69 -3.99
CA THR A 611 5.22 48.84 -3.20
C THR A 611 6.39 48.15 -3.91
N PRO A 612 7.23 48.88 -4.68
CA PRO A 612 8.50 48.32 -5.14
C PRO A 612 9.30 47.95 -3.91
N THR A 613 9.57 46.66 -3.71
CA THR A 613 10.36 46.19 -2.57
C THR A 613 11.73 46.87 -2.63
N PRO A 614 12.14 47.68 -1.63
CA PRO A 614 13.39 48.44 -1.70
C PRO A 614 14.64 47.54 -1.61
N TYR A 615 14.43 46.24 -1.41
CA TYR A 615 15.45 45.22 -1.48
C TYR A 615 15.36 44.53 -2.84
N PRO A 616 16.47 44.40 -3.61
CA PRO A 616 16.52 43.44 -4.70
C PRO A 616 16.16 42.06 -4.12
N PRO A 617 15.57 41.15 -4.91
CA PRO A 617 15.26 39.81 -4.44
C PRO A 617 16.56 39.23 -3.86
N ARG A 618 16.57 38.98 -2.54
CA ARG A 618 17.67 38.26 -1.89
C ARG A 618 17.71 36.91 -2.58
N ARG A 619 18.60 36.75 -3.57
CA ARG A 619 18.93 35.44 -4.13
C ARG A 619 19.16 34.56 -2.92
N PRO A 620 18.41 33.45 -2.74
CA PRO A 620 18.81 32.49 -1.74
C PRO A 620 20.15 31.96 -2.24
N LEU A 621 21.24 32.46 -1.65
CA LEU A 621 22.56 31.86 -1.74
C LEU A 621 22.48 30.52 -0.98
N HIS A 622 21.82 29.56 -1.62
CA HIS A 622 22.28 28.19 -1.48
C HIS A 622 23.74 28.19 -1.93
N PRO A 623 24.66 27.64 -1.13
CA PRO A 623 26.08 27.61 -1.49
C PRO A 623 26.34 26.83 -2.78
N ASN A 624 25.42 25.93 -3.14
CA ASN A 624 25.54 25.05 -4.29
C ASN A 624 24.87 25.64 -5.56
N PRO A 625 25.59 25.69 -6.70
CA PRO A 625 25.09 26.12 -8.01
C PRO A 625 23.81 25.42 -8.47
N LEU A 626 23.06 26.05 -9.38
CA LEU A 626 21.87 25.46 -9.98
C LEU A 626 22.17 24.11 -10.67
N PRO A 627 23.22 23.95 -11.50
CA PRO A 627 23.54 22.65 -12.12
C PRO A 627 23.81 21.54 -11.10
N LEU A 628 24.56 21.85 -10.04
CA LEU A 628 24.86 20.88 -8.97
C LEU A 628 23.56 20.45 -8.27
N ARG A 629 22.68 21.40 -7.94
CA ARG A 629 21.37 21.14 -7.33
C ARG A 629 20.43 20.33 -8.24
N LEU A 630 20.46 20.54 -9.55
CA LEU A 630 19.68 19.75 -10.52
C LEU A 630 20.18 18.30 -10.59
N GLN A 631 21.50 18.08 -10.53
CA GLN A 631 22.05 16.73 -10.45
C GLN A 631 21.69 16.04 -9.13
N THR A 632 21.81 16.73 -7.98
CA THR A 632 21.33 16.24 -6.67
C THR A 632 19.85 15.87 -6.74
N LEU A 633 19.00 16.73 -7.31
CA LEU A 633 17.58 16.48 -7.46
C LEU A 633 17.31 15.24 -8.33
N THR A 634 18.02 15.08 -9.45
CA THR A 634 17.92 13.90 -10.33
C THR A 634 18.16 12.60 -9.53
N ARG A 635 19.23 12.57 -8.73
CA ARG A 635 19.58 11.41 -7.88
C ARG A 635 18.52 11.13 -6.82
N LEU A 636 18.06 12.16 -6.12
CA LEU A 636 17.01 12.07 -5.12
C LEU A 636 15.68 11.56 -5.71
N ARG A 637 15.28 12.02 -6.91
CA ARG A 637 14.06 11.55 -7.57
C ARG A 637 14.17 10.11 -8.04
N ALA A 638 15.31 9.71 -8.61
CA ALA A 638 15.56 8.31 -8.99
C ALA A 638 15.50 7.37 -7.77
N ALA A 639 16.08 7.79 -6.65
CA ALA A 639 16.01 7.06 -5.39
C ALA A 639 14.57 6.95 -4.84
N SER A 640 13.85 8.07 -4.75
CA SER A 640 12.50 8.09 -4.18
C SER A 640 11.52 7.26 -5.02
N LEU A 641 11.62 7.29 -6.35
CA LEU A 641 10.78 6.50 -7.24
C LEU A 641 11.08 5.00 -7.13
N LEU A 642 12.35 4.60 -7.06
CA LEU A 642 12.72 3.20 -6.88
C LEU A 642 12.17 2.63 -5.56
N LEU A 643 12.28 3.40 -4.46
CA LEU A 643 11.78 2.99 -3.15
C LEU A 643 10.25 2.97 -3.09
N SER A 644 9.59 3.97 -3.69
CA SER A 644 8.13 4.05 -3.79
C SER A 644 7.56 2.86 -4.58
N ALA A 645 8.11 2.59 -5.78
CA ALA A 645 7.69 1.47 -6.62
C ALA A 645 7.90 0.12 -5.92
N SER A 646 9.02 -0.05 -5.22
CA SER A 646 9.29 -1.26 -4.42
C SER A 646 8.29 -1.43 -3.27
N SER A 647 7.94 -0.35 -2.57
CA SER A 647 6.94 -0.34 -1.50
C SER A 647 5.52 -0.63 -2.03
N THR A 648 5.17 -0.09 -3.20
CA THR A 648 3.91 -0.37 -3.90
C THR A 648 3.83 -1.84 -4.31
N MET A 649 4.91 -2.44 -4.82
CA MET A 649 4.99 -3.88 -5.09
C MET A 649 4.82 -4.73 -3.82
N GLY A 650 5.50 -4.40 -2.71
CA GLY A 650 5.31 -5.11 -1.44
C GLY A 650 3.90 -4.94 -0.85
N SER A 651 3.23 -3.83 -1.14
CA SER A 651 1.84 -3.59 -0.75
C SER A 651 0.85 -4.38 -1.61
N LEU A 652 1.09 -4.47 -2.93
CA LEU A 652 0.35 -5.35 -3.83
C LEU A 652 0.52 -6.83 -3.45
N ALA A 653 1.74 -7.27 -3.14
CA ALA A 653 2.02 -8.63 -2.69
C ALA A 653 1.17 -9.00 -1.48
N ARG A 654 1.27 -8.23 -0.39
CA ARG A 654 0.48 -8.43 0.85
C ARG A 654 -1.03 -8.36 0.62
N LEU A 655 -1.51 -7.48 -0.27
CA LEU A 655 -2.92 -7.43 -0.67
C LEU A 655 -3.36 -8.74 -1.35
N THR A 656 -2.55 -9.27 -2.28
CA THR A 656 -2.88 -10.52 -2.97
C THR A 656 -2.76 -11.76 -2.09
N GLU A 657 -1.93 -11.75 -1.05
CA GLU A 657 -1.87 -12.83 -0.05
C GLU A 657 -3.06 -12.79 0.92
N SER A 658 -3.44 -11.60 1.39
CA SER A 658 -4.54 -11.42 2.35
C SER A 658 -5.94 -11.62 1.73
N LEU A 659 -6.10 -11.39 0.42
CA LEU A 659 -7.37 -11.55 -0.30
C LEU A 659 -7.25 -12.61 -1.42
N PRO A 660 -7.33 -13.92 -1.11
CA PRO A 660 -7.16 -14.98 -2.10
C PRO A 660 -8.26 -15.03 -3.17
N SER A 661 -9.42 -14.42 -2.91
CA SER A 661 -10.57 -14.33 -3.82
C SER A 661 -10.52 -13.17 -4.82
N ILE A 662 -9.50 -12.30 -4.76
CA ILE A 662 -9.37 -11.17 -5.69
C ILE A 662 -8.98 -11.66 -7.10
N PRO A 663 -9.65 -11.20 -8.18
CA PRO A 663 -9.20 -11.48 -9.54
C PRO A 663 -7.85 -10.81 -9.78
N ILE A 664 -6.94 -11.51 -10.46
CA ILE A 664 -5.66 -10.92 -10.91
C ILE A 664 -5.60 -11.05 -12.44
N PRO A 665 -5.91 -9.97 -13.17
CA PRO A 665 -5.81 -9.94 -14.63
C PRO A 665 -4.38 -10.18 -15.16
N ALA A 666 -4.28 -10.60 -16.41
CA ALA A 666 -3.00 -10.72 -17.10
C ALA A 666 -2.30 -9.34 -17.32
N THR A 667 -3.06 -8.24 -17.34
CA THR A 667 -2.51 -6.87 -17.38
C THR A 667 -1.68 -6.56 -16.14
N VAL A 668 -2.18 -6.91 -14.95
CA VAL A 668 -1.49 -6.75 -13.66
C VAL A 668 -0.21 -7.58 -13.63
N ALA A 669 -0.25 -8.84 -14.04
CA ALA A 669 0.96 -9.68 -14.10
C ALA A 669 2.01 -9.15 -15.08
N THR A 670 1.57 -8.58 -16.22
CA THR A 670 2.47 -7.93 -17.18
C THR A 670 3.10 -6.67 -16.58
N SER A 671 2.29 -5.83 -15.92
CA SER A 671 2.73 -4.59 -15.26
C SER A 671 3.70 -4.86 -14.11
N VAL A 672 3.44 -5.88 -13.28
CA VAL A 672 4.37 -6.33 -12.22
C VAL A 672 5.69 -6.82 -12.82
N SER A 673 5.64 -7.59 -13.91
CA SER A 673 6.85 -8.03 -14.61
C SER A 673 7.66 -6.85 -15.16
N THR A 674 7.01 -5.87 -15.80
CA THR A 674 7.70 -4.66 -16.30
C THR A 674 8.26 -3.83 -15.14
N THR A 675 7.51 -3.62 -14.06
CA THR A 675 8.01 -2.95 -12.84
C THR A 675 9.26 -3.62 -12.29
N LEU A 676 9.28 -4.94 -12.12
CA LEU A 676 10.46 -5.66 -11.62
C LEU A 676 11.67 -5.55 -12.55
N THR A 677 11.47 -5.64 -13.87
CA THR A 677 12.57 -5.43 -14.84
C THR A 677 13.13 -4.01 -14.76
N HIS A 678 12.27 -2.99 -14.73
CA HIS A 678 12.69 -1.59 -14.65
C HIS A 678 13.27 -1.21 -13.28
N LEU A 679 12.81 -1.81 -12.18
CA LEU A 679 13.45 -1.71 -10.86
C LEU A 679 14.88 -2.26 -10.89
N SER A 680 15.08 -3.43 -11.50
CA SER A 680 16.41 -4.04 -11.64
C SER A 680 17.35 -3.16 -12.49
N SER A 681 16.85 -2.61 -13.61
CA SER A 681 17.59 -1.68 -14.45
C SER A 681 17.90 -0.35 -13.74
N ALA A 682 16.93 0.23 -13.02
CA ALA A 682 17.13 1.44 -12.23
C ALA A 682 18.21 1.24 -11.15
N CYS A 683 18.17 0.12 -10.42
CA CYS A 683 19.17 -0.24 -9.43
C CYS A 683 20.57 -0.40 -10.06
N ALA A 684 20.66 -1.06 -11.22
CA ALA A 684 21.90 -1.19 -11.96
C ALA A 684 22.44 0.17 -12.43
N HIS A 685 21.60 1.04 -13.02
CA HIS A 685 21.98 2.37 -13.45
C HIS A 685 22.46 3.25 -12.28
N LEU A 686 21.81 3.21 -11.11
CA LEU A 686 22.28 3.89 -9.89
C LEU A 686 23.68 3.43 -9.50
N ARG A 687 23.92 2.12 -9.40
CA ARG A 687 25.23 1.52 -9.06
C ARG A 687 26.36 1.89 -10.03
N HIS A 688 26.04 2.23 -11.28
CA HIS A 688 26.99 2.69 -12.30
C HIS A 688 27.07 4.21 -12.45
N GLY A 689 26.35 5.00 -11.63
CA GLY A 689 26.34 6.47 -11.71
C GLY A 689 25.53 7.05 -12.88
N GLN A 690 24.74 6.23 -13.58
CA GLN A 690 23.95 6.62 -14.75
C GLN A 690 22.60 7.21 -14.33
N PHE A 691 22.63 8.32 -13.59
CA PHE A 691 21.46 8.84 -12.86
C PHE A 691 20.25 9.22 -13.73
N GLN A 692 20.47 9.68 -14.98
CA GLN A 692 19.36 9.97 -15.91
C GLN A 692 18.68 8.68 -16.42
N ALA A 693 19.46 7.65 -16.75
CA ALA A 693 18.91 6.34 -17.14
C ALA A 693 18.24 5.62 -15.95
N ALA A 694 18.77 5.82 -14.73
CA ALA A 694 18.15 5.38 -13.50
C ALA A 694 16.80 6.07 -13.27
N LEU A 695 16.72 7.39 -13.41
CA LEU A 695 15.49 8.16 -13.27
C LEU A 695 14.44 7.72 -14.30
N ALA A 696 14.81 7.60 -15.57
CA ALA A 696 13.90 7.12 -16.62
C ALA A 696 13.37 5.71 -16.35
N SER A 697 14.22 4.79 -15.88
CA SER A 697 13.80 3.43 -15.52
C SER A 697 12.89 3.43 -14.29
N ALA A 698 13.21 4.24 -13.27
CA ALA A 698 12.42 4.34 -12.04
C ALA A 698 11.04 4.98 -12.27
N ARG A 699 10.90 5.93 -13.22
CA ARG A 699 9.59 6.46 -13.65
C ARG A 699 8.70 5.34 -14.17
N VAL A 700 9.17 4.55 -15.14
CA VAL A 700 8.40 3.46 -15.74
C VAL A 700 8.03 2.41 -14.69
N ALA A 701 8.95 2.09 -13.78
CA ALA A 701 8.68 1.18 -12.67
C ALA A 701 7.54 1.68 -11.76
N GLU A 702 7.55 2.95 -11.38
CA GLU A 702 6.51 3.57 -10.55
C GLU A 702 5.15 3.63 -11.29
N THR A 703 5.13 4.07 -12.54
CA THR A 703 3.88 4.17 -13.32
C THR A 703 3.21 2.82 -13.51
N GLU A 704 3.97 1.77 -13.84
CA GLU A 704 3.42 0.41 -13.96
C GLU A 704 3.11 -0.22 -12.57
N ALA A 705 3.82 0.19 -11.51
CA ALA A 705 3.51 -0.23 -10.14
C ALA A 705 2.15 0.33 -9.69
N GLU A 706 1.95 1.65 -9.79
CA GLU A 706 0.67 2.30 -9.49
C GLU A 706 -0.46 1.76 -10.37
N ARG A 707 -0.22 1.59 -11.68
CA ARG A 707 -1.18 1.00 -12.62
C ARG A 707 -1.63 -0.40 -12.19
N SER A 708 -0.69 -1.25 -11.78
CA SER A 708 -0.98 -2.61 -11.32
C SER A 708 -1.75 -2.63 -9.99
N PHE A 709 -1.47 -1.69 -9.09
CA PHE A 709 -2.10 -1.57 -7.78
C PHE A 709 -3.52 -0.97 -7.86
N PHE A 710 -3.74 0.01 -8.75
CA PHE A 710 -5.02 0.69 -8.95
C PHE A 710 -5.83 0.13 -10.14
N GLU A 711 -5.52 -1.07 -10.62
CA GLU A 711 -6.24 -1.70 -11.74
C GLU A 711 -7.73 -1.90 -11.38
N LYS A 712 -8.62 -1.25 -12.14
CA LYS A 712 -10.05 -1.14 -11.81
C LYS A 712 -10.77 -2.48 -11.63
N SER A 713 -10.31 -3.51 -12.34
CA SER A 713 -10.88 -4.87 -12.27
C SER A 713 -10.52 -5.63 -10.99
N MET A 714 -9.44 -5.26 -10.28
CA MET A 714 -9.13 -5.83 -8.96
C MET A 714 -10.10 -5.31 -7.89
N VAL A 715 -10.50 -4.04 -7.97
CA VAL A 715 -11.43 -3.41 -7.02
C VAL A 715 -12.88 -3.81 -7.30
N GLY A 716 -13.26 -3.96 -8.58
CA GLY A 716 -14.67 -4.10 -8.99
C GLY A 716 -15.37 -5.44 -8.74
N GLN A 717 -14.74 -6.44 -8.12
CA GLN A 717 -15.30 -7.81 -8.02
C GLN A 717 -15.31 -8.42 -6.61
N MET A 718 -15.02 -7.66 -5.55
CA MET A 718 -14.89 -8.21 -4.18
C MET A 718 -16.22 -8.69 -3.53
N TYR A 719 -17.34 -8.78 -4.28
CA TYR A 719 -18.71 -8.88 -3.76
C TYR A 719 -19.50 -10.17 -4.09
N PHE A 720 -18.83 -11.24 -4.52
CA PHE A 720 -19.46 -12.57 -4.61
C PHE A 720 -18.75 -13.60 -3.73
N PRO A 721 -19.20 -13.78 -2.47
CA PRO A 721 -18.75 -14.89 -1.62
C PRO A 721 -18.99 -16.24 -2.31
N ASP A 722 -18.13 -17.21 -2.10
CA ASP A 722 -18.26 -18.53 -2.73
C ASP A 722 -19.57 -19.25 -2.32
N GLU A 723 -20.08 -18.97 -1.11
CA GLU A 723 -21.41 -19.37 -0.64
C GLU A 723 -22.53 -18.94 -1.61
N HIS A 724 -22.47 -17.71 -2.14
CA HIS A 724 -23.46 -17.19 -3.09
C HIS A 724 -23.32 -17.85 -4.46
N LYS A 725 -22.10 -18.24 -4.87
CA LYS A 725 -21.91 -19.06 -6.07
C LYS A 725 -22.59 -20.43 -5.89
N VAL A 726 -22.36 -21.09 -4.75
CA VAL A 726 -23.02 -22.37 -4.44
C VAL A 726 -24.53 -22.20 -4.44
N ALA A 727 -25.09 -21.17 -3.81
CA ALA A 727 -26.53 -20.90 -3.78
C ALA A 727 -27.16 -20.67 -5.17
N VAL A 728 -26.44 -20.04 -6.12
CA VAL A 728 -26.91 -19.84 -7.50
C VAL A 728 -26.88 -21.15 -8.32
N TYR A 729 -25.94 -22.05 -8.07
CA TYR A 729 -25.84 -23.34 -8.76
C TYR A 729 -26.58 -24.49 -8.04
N LEU A 730 -26.97 -24.33 -6.78
CA LEU A 730 -27.72 -25.33 -6.01
C LEU A 730 -29.03 -25.76 -6.70
N PRO A 731 -29.85 -24.87 -7.31
CA PRO A 731 -31.05 -25.26 -8.05
C PRO A 731 -30.76 -26.08 -9.32
N LEU A 732 -29.55 -25.96 -9.88
CA LEU A 732 -29.10 -26.78 -11.02
C LEU A 732 -28.69 -28.20 -10.57
N LEU A 733 -28.29 -28.35 -9.30
CA LEU A 733 -27.92 -29.61 -8.67
C LEU A 733 -29.08 -30.25 -7.89
N GLY A 734 -30.10 -29.48 -7.49
CA GLY A 734 -31.27 -29.94 -6.72
C GLY A 734 -32.01 -31.15 -7.32
N PRO A 735 -32.20 -31.26 -8.66
CA PRO A 735 -32.84 -32.42 -9.30
C PRO A 735 -32.05 -33.74 -9.19
N ILE A 736 -30.84 -33.73 -8.60
CA ILE A 736 -29.96 -34.90 -8.48
C ILE A 736 -30.25 -35.70 -7.19
N GLY A 737 -30.87 -35.07 -6.18
CA GLY A 737 -31.06 -35.65 -4.84
C GLY A 737 -32.35 -36.45 -4.63
N VAL A 738 -33.31 -36.41 -5.55
CA VAL A 738 -34.62 -37.05 -5.41
C VAL A 738 -34.88 -37.99 -6.61
N PRO A 739 -34.79 -39.32 -6.42
CA PRO A 739 -35.14 -40.32 -7.43
C PRO A 739 -36.65 -40.54 -7.56
#